data_AF-A0A7W9BSA3-F1
#
_entry.id   AF-A0A7W9BSA3-F1
#
_cell.length_a   1.000
_cell.length_b   1.000
_cell.length_c   1.000
_cell.angle_alpha   90.00
_cell.angle_beta   90.00
_cell.angle_gamma   90.00
#
_symmetry.space_group_name_H-M   'P 1'
#
loop_
_entity.id
_entity.type
_entity.pdbx_description
1 polymer ?
#
loop_
_entity_poly.entity_id
_entity_poly.type
_entity_poly.pdbx_seq_one_letter_code
_entity_poly.pdbx_strand_id
1 'polypeptide(L)'
;MRLLLASTGILALSVAGSAGAQTVIDTRQTTAVRTATVRAGAADNVNIVAAGSVTPASGNAVTIDSDNSVTNAGTIQVTGANDANGILAQAGVRGGITNTGRIIVDESYTPTDGDTDGDLDGPFAQGTRRAGIRTAGAFTGAIAHSGEITVEGQDSAGIVLGGPLTGAFTTGGTTSVTGDRSTGVQLQAVTGAVTLGGTITALGQGAVGARLNGDVTGAVVIEGVIAATGYRYTTPPAGARLDADDLLQGGSALIVGGNVTGGVTLSNASGRAADVTAYGGAPAMLVGSATRAVTIGPVAGTTPGPGLVVNGRVTGSGLYNGIAATGLQVGGLGGAVTIANGIAIGGTVQAGAVAADATAIRIGAGVQTPVIQVTGSVAATGGTAAQAIAVLIDTGAAVPTVRNSGTIAATAGNAAGAATAILDRTGGVTLVENAGSITGSGADAIRNVAIDLSTNSAGTTVRQIAAASGAAGPTITGAIRFGSGSDTLDIGAGTVTGDVSFGAGNNRLTMAGAGSYAGRATFGSGADTLAIGGTARFSGTADFAGGGQDVLTIADRGVFAGRLANAGAVAVTVASGGGTFAADGGASIGSLTLGTGSILSVALDRANPTANLIQVGGATTIGADSRLALRVTGGADIAGRYVVLRSGTLTGANNLSLADQSVPFLYRSAIVATLPNEIAVDVTRKANTELGFNRAQASAFDSIDAALGGDARVAAAVRGLYDGAAFRSAVDQMLPNYAGGVFESVTLASRAVAGPASDPLGSYLAEGPWGMTFTPIGWDASKATRGTTSYDVRGWGLSGGVEHRTPIGNFGVTIAYLSGRDTEGVAVNRVDHDQFELAGSWRGRWGGFAASARGSAAFVSFDSVRQFEGTVGTETVTRRANGDWNGTLYTGSGTLWYEHRVGRITLRPVLAIDYYRLNEDAYVESGGDRAFDLTVRERRSDELAGTASVAAGLNFGGNNQFDQWSRIEVEGGRRQHLAGALGRTTASFGSGTAFTLDPEGRDSGWMGKVRAITGAPEVRLSGEVGAEQRLGDVALSARAALQIAL
;
A
#
# COMPACT_ATOMS: atom_id res chain seq x y z
N MET A 1 6.05 22.21 55.71
CA MET A 1 5.94 21.13 56.72
C MET A 1 7.08 20.16 56.45
N ARG A 2 8.20 20.12 57.19
CA ARG A 2 8.42 19.97 58.64
C ARG A 2 7.64 18.80 59.26
N LEU A 3 8.43 17.79 59.66
CA LEU A 3 8.23 16.82 60.75
C LEU A 3 7.19 15.71 60.53
N LEU A 4 7.69 14.49 60.27
CA LEU A 4 7.43 13.33 61.15
C LEU A 4 8.47 12.22 60.87
N LEU A 5 9.63 12.30 61.55
CA LEU A 5 10.44 11.15 61.91
C LEU A 5 10.11 10.84 63.38
N ALA A 6 9.84 9.57 63.69
CA ALA A 6 10.07 8.87 64.97
C ALA A 6 8.93 7.88 65.26
N SER A 7 9.11 6.60 64.91
CA SER A 7 8.55 5.46 65.65
C SER A 7 8.75 4.13 64.90
N THR A 8 10.00 3.65 64.78
CA THR A 8 10.32 2.21 64.69
C THR A 8 11.83 2.00 64.89
N GLY A 9 12.36 2.54 66.00
CA GLY A 9 13.58 2.04 66.62
C GLY A 9 13.17 1.45 67.96
N ILE A 10 13.79 0.35 68.39
CA ILE A 10 13.54 -0.38 69.66
C ILE A 10 12.68 -1.67 69.54
N LEU A 11 12.83 -2.44 68.46
CA LEU A 11 12.48 -3.89 68.47
C LEU A 11 13.38 -4.77 67.59
N ALA A 12 14.54 -4.25 67.15
CA ALA A 12 15.54 -4.97 66.36
C ALA A 12 16.76 -5.42 67.19
N LEU A 13 16.53 -5.92 68.42
CA LEU A 13 17.60 -6.31 69.36
C LEU A 13 17.48 -7.76 69.89
N SER A 14 16.85 -8.66 69.14
CA SER A 14 16.79 -10.07 69.55
C SER A 14 16.60 -11.07 68.40
N VAL A 15 17.38 -10.97 67.32
CA VAL A 15 17.91 -12.12 66.56
C VAL A 15 19.24 -11.70 65.93
N ALA A 16 20.23 -11.41 66.77
CA ALA A 16 21.62 -11.44 66.32
C ALA A 16 21.99 -12.92 66.10
N GLY A 17 21.66 -13.44 64.91
CA GLY A 17 22.27 -14.68 64.43
C GLY A 17 23.78 -14.46 64.43
N SER A 18 24.50 -15.36 65.08
CA SER A 18 25.97 -15.38 65.18
C SER A 18 26.63 -15.00 63.86
N ALA A 19 27.15 -13.78 63.76
CA ALA A 19 28.11 -13.41 62.73
C ALA A 19 29.39 -14.21 63.03
N GLY A 20 29.53 -15.38 62.41
CA GLY A 20 30.77 -16.15 62.45
C GLY A 20 31.90 -15.28 61.93
N ALA A 21 33.06 -15.34 62.59
CA ALA A 21 34.28 -14.76 62.04
C ALA A 21 34.49 -15.27 60.60
N GLN A 22 34.91 -14.40 59.70
CA GLN A 22 35.30 -14.73 58.34
C GLN A 22 36.70 -14.18 58.11
N THR A 23 37.54 -14.91 57.39
CA THR A 23 38.87 -14.46 57.03
C THR A 23 38.78 -13.53 55.81
N VAL A 24 39.21 -12.28 55.99
CA VAL A 24 39.16 -11.24 54.96
C VAL A 24 40.48 -11.21 54.19
N ILE A 25 40.40 -11.25 52.87
CA ILE A 25 41.53 -11.02 51.95
C ILE A 25 41.31 -9.66 51.30
N ASP A 26 42.12 -8.68 51.71
CA ASP A 26 42.07 -7.28 51.28
C ASP A 26 43.31 -6.83 50.49
N THR A 27 44.28 -7.72 50.32
CA THR A 27 45.54 -7.52 49.61
C THR A 27 45.81 -8.69 48.64
N ARG A 28 46.79 -8.54 47.76
CA ARG A 28 47.17 -9.57 46.79
C ARG A 28 47.86 -10.76 47.46
N GLN A 29 47.32 -11.95 47.23
CA GLN A 29 47.89 -13.25 47.60
C GLN A 29 48.40 -13.96 46.34
N THR A 30 49.61 -14.49 46.36
CA THR A 30 50.19 -15.28 45.24
C THR A 30 50.17 -16.78 45.50
N THR A 31 49.63 -17.21 46.64
CA THR A 31 49.45 -18.61 47.01
C THR A 31 47.96 -18.97 46.99
N ALA A 32 47.66 -20.25 46.79
CA ALA A 32 46.29 -20.75 46.83
C ALA A 32 45.68 -20.65 48.23
N VAL A 33 44.38 -20.34 48.28
CA VAL A 33 43.60 -20.19 49.52
C VAL A 33 42.73 -21.43 49.73
N ARG A 34 42.67 -21.94 50.96
CA ARG A 34 41.88 -23.12 51.34
C ARG A 34 41.03 -22.84 52.56
N THR A 35 39.73 -23.09 52.48
CA THR A 35 38.81 -22.86 53.61
C THR A 35 39.21 -23.62 54.87
N ALA A 36 39.81 -24.81 54.77
CA ALA A 36 40.20 -25.63 55.91
C ALA A 36 41.40 -25.07 56.70
N THR A 37 42.18 -24.16 56.11
CA THR A 37 43.41 -23.64 56.73
C THR A 37 43.53 -22.11 56.73
N VAL A 38 42.51 -21.40 56.22
CA VAL A 38 42.61 -19.95 55.94
C VAL A 38 42.82 -19.10 57.21
N ARG A 39 42.32 -19.54 58.37
CA ARG A 39 42.49 -18.84 59.65
C ARG A 39 43.67 -19.44 60.42
N ALA A 40 44.89 -19.11 59.98
CA ALA A 40 46.15 -19.56 60.62
C ALA A 40 46.21 -21.09 60.84
N GLY A 41 45.76 -21.88 59.85
CA GLY A 41 45.71 -23.34 59.93
C GLY A 41 44.39 -23.94 60.40
N ALA A 42 43.41 -23.10 60.82
CA ALA A 42 42.05 -23.53 61.14
C ALA A 42 41.05 -23.21 60.02
N ALA A 43 39.92 -23.94 60.02
CA ALA A 43 38.85 -23.75 59.05
C ALA A 43 38.04 -22.48 59.31
N ASP A 44 37.68 -21.74 58.25
CA ASP A 44 36.91 -20.49 58.32
C ASP A 44 36.27 -20.11 56.97
N ASN A 45 35.30 -19.21 56.98
CA ASN A 45 34.77 -18.61 55.75
C ASN A 45 35.81 -17.69 55.10
N VAL A 46 35.80 -17.60 53.77
CA VAL A 46 36.70 -16.72 53.00
C VAL A 46 35.91 -15.55 52.43
N ASN A 47 36.38 -14.33 52.67
CA ASN A 47 35.82 -13.10 52.09
C ASN A 47 36.91 -12.29 51.38
N ILE A 48 36.98 -12.39 50.06
CA ILE A 48 37.88 -11.56 49.24
C ILE A 48 37.13 -10.26 48.94
N VAL A 49 37.60 -9.15 49.51
CA VAL A 49 36.96 -7.83 49.28
C VAL A 49 37.46 -7.19 47.98
N ALA A 50 36.85 -6.11 47.54
CA ALA A 50 37.17 -5.46 46.26
C ALA A 50 38.66 -5.06 46.07
N ALA A 51 39.37 -4.76 47.16
CA ALA A 51 40.81 -4.46 47.14
C ALA A 51 41.70 -5.73 47.10
N GLY A 52 41.16 -6.89 47.48
CA GLY A 52 41.88 -8.15 47.58
C GLY A 52 42.02 -8.89 46.25
N SER A 53 43.03 -9.74 46.15
CA SER A 53 43.17 -10.67 45.01
C SER A 53 43.89 -11.97 45.37
N VAL A 54 43.60 -13.03 44.63
CA VAL A 54 44.25 -14.35 44.77
C VAL A 54 44.75 -14.79 43.39
N THR A 55 46.07 -14.75 43.20
CA THR A 55 46.73 -14.93 41.89
C THR A 55 47.88 -15.96 41.92
N PRO A 56 47.62 -17.26 42.15
CA PRO A 56 48.66 -18.28 42.10
C PRO A 56 49.09 -18.60 40.66
N ALA A 57 50.26 -19.23 40.53
CA ALA A 57 50.82 -19.58 39.22
C ALA A 57 50.09 -20.74 38.52
N SER A 58 49.49 -21.68 39.27
CA SER A 58 48.76 -22.83 38.73
C SER A 58 47.82 -23.45 39.76
N GLY A 59 46.99 -24.41 39.31
CA GLY A 59 46.08 -25.17 40.17
C GLY A 59 44.81 -24.42 40.55
N ASN A 60 44.31 -24.66 41.77
CA ASN A 60 43.08 -24.04 42.27
C ASN A 60 43.42 -22.77 43.05
N ALA A 61 42.86 -21.62 42.68
CA ALA A 61 43.13 -20.37 43.39
C ALA A 61 42.45 -20.32 44.76
N VAL A 62 41.18 -20.69 44.82
CA VAL A 62 40.43 -20.86 46.08
C VAL A 62 39.84 -22.27 46.13
N THR A 63 40.04 -23.00 47.23
CA THR A 63 39.47 -24.32 47.45
C THR A 63 38.56 -24.35 48.68
N ILE A 64 37.33 -24.82 48.51
CA ILE A 64 36.39 -25.15 49.60
C ILE A 64 36.55 -26.63 49.94
N ASP A 65 37.34 -26.90 50.98
CA ASP A 65 37.69 -28.22 51.52
C ASP A 65 37.21 -28.41 52.97
N SER A 66 36.29 -27.55 53.44
CA SER A 66 35.60 -27.63 54.73
C SER A 66 34.18 -27.06 54.60
N ASP A 67 33.33 -27.24 55.63
CA ASP A 67 31.94 -26.73 55.64
C ASP A 67 31.89 -25.19 55.86
N ASN A 68 32.47 -24.43 54.92
CA ASN A 68 32.59 -22.97 54.95
C ASN A 68 32.28 -22.36 53.58
N SER A 69 31.95 -21.06 53.58
CA SER A 69 31.55 -20.29 52.39
C SER A 69 32.70 -19.46 51.82
N VAL A 70 32.61 -19.14 50.53
CA VAL A 70 33.49 -18.21 49.82
C VAL A 70 32.68 -17.07 49.23
N THR A 71 33.05 -15.84 49.58
CA THR A 71 32.55 -14.61 48.97
C THR A 71 33.71 -13.91 48.26
N ASN A 72 33.55 -13.60 46.96
CA ASN A 72 34.54 -12.88 46.17
C ASN A 72 33.94 -11.58 45.59
N ALA A 73 34.49 -10.45 46.03
CA ALA A 73 34.26 -9.12 45.46
C ALA A 73 35.52 -8.54 44.77
N GLY A 74 36.67 -9.21 44.91
CA GLY A 74 37.96 -8.82 44.31
C GLY A 74 38.30 -9.62 43.05
N THR A 75 39.59 -9.88 42.81
CA THR A 75 40.08 -10.61 41.63
C THR A 75 40.68 -11.97 42.00
N ILE A 76 40.17 -13.05 41.41
CA ILE A 76 40.80 -14.38 41.41
C ILE A 76 41.37 -14.62 40.01
N GLN A 77 42.67 -14.92 39.88
CA GLN A 77 43.29 -15.09 38.57
C GLN A 77 44.31 -16.23 38.51
N VAL A 78 44.24 -17.06 37.46
CA VAL A 78 45.26 -18.07 37.11
C VAL A 78 45.50 -18.03 35.60
N THR A 79 46.70 -17.66 35.17
CA THR A 79 47.04 -17.49 33.74
C THR A 79 48.01 -18.57 33.27
N GLY A 80 47.73 -19.18 32.11
CA GLY A 80 48.65 -20.08 31.41
C GLY A 80 48.77 -21.50 31.99
N ALA A 81 47.88 -21.91 32.91
CA ALA A 81 47.92 -23.22 33.54
C ALA A 81 46.74 -24.12 33.09
N ASN A 82 47.03 -25.37 32.75
CA ASN A 82 45.99 -26.39 32.52
C ASN A 82 45.40 -26.89 33.84
N ASP A 83 44.20 -27.46 33.77
CA ASP A 83 43.52 -28.06 34.94
C ASP A 83 43.33 -27.06 36.11
N ALA A 84 43.35 -25.77 35.80
CA ALA A 84 43.27 -24.68 36.77
C ALA A 84 41.81 -24.32 37.07
N ASN A 85 41.54 -23.97 38.33
CA ASN A 85 40.23 -23.53 38.76
C ASN A 85 40.32 -22.21 39.53
N GLY A 86 39.40 -21.27 39.27
CA GLY A 86 39.27 -20.07 40.10
C GLY A 86 38.80 -20.44 41.50
N ILE A 87 37.61 -21.03 41.61
CA ILE A 87 37.06 -21.61 42.84
C ILE A 87 36.77 -23.10 42.61
N LEU A 88 37.33 -23.97 43.46
CA LEU A 88 36.99 -25.39 43.51
C LEU A 88 36.31 -25.74 44.83
N ALA A 89 35.07 -26.23 44.79
CA ALA A 89 34.45 -26.88 45.94
C ALA A 89 34.65 -28.40 45.90
N GLN A 90 35.22 -28.97 46.96
CA GLN A 90 35.41 -30.41 47.09
C GLN A 90 34.07 -31.14 47.22
N ALA A 91 34.07 -32.44 46.92
CA ALA A 91 32.85 -33.24 47.00
C ALA A 91 32.38 -33.37 48.46
N GLY A 92 31.07 -33.20 48.69
CA GLY A 92 30.40 -33.43 49.97
C GLY A 92 30.42 -32.25 50.95
N VAL A 93 31.09 -31.14 50.63
CA VAL A 93 31.17 -29.97 51.51
C VAL A 93 29.90 -29.12 51.48
N ARG A 94 29.69 -28.33 52.55
CA ARG A 94 28.57 -27.40 52.70
C ARG A 94 29.04 -25.95 52.77
N GLY A 95 28.37 -25.02 52.09
CA GLY A 95 28.70 -23.60 52.13
C GLY A 95 28.05 -22.82 50.99
N GLY A 96 28.21 -21.49 50.98
CA GLY A 96 27.82 -20.64 49.86
C GLY A 96 29.01 -20.29 48.97
N ILE A 97 28.78 -20.14 47.67
CA ILE A 97 29.71 -19.47 46.75
C ILE A 97 29.03 -18.21 46.24
N THR A 98 29.58 -17.04 46.56
CA THR A 98 29.09 -15.76 46.04
C THR A 98 30.22 -15.04 45.31
N ASN A 99 30.06 -14.81 44.00
CA ASN A 99 31.01 -14.04 43.20
C ASN A 99 30.38 -12.74 42.68
N THR A 100 30.78 -11.60 43.22
CA THR A 100 30.46 -10.26 42.72
C THR A 100 31.67 -9.58 42.07
N GLY A 101 32.87 -10.18 42.18
CA GLY A 101 34.13 -9.71 41.62
C GLY A 101 34.51 -10.39 40.29
N ARG A 102 35.81 -10.49 40.01
CA ARG A 102 36.35 -11.09 38.77
C ARG A 102 36.99 -12.44 39.05
N ILE A 103 36.74 -13.43 38.18
CA ILE A 103 37.46 -14.71 38.12
C ILE A 103 38.01 -14.87 36.71
N ILE A 104 39.33 -14.97 36.58
CA ILE A 104 40.02 -15.04 35.27
C ILE A 104 40.87 -16.31 35.25
N VAL A 105 40.58 -17.23 34.34
CA VAL A 105 41.36 -18.45 34.12
C VAL A 105 41.72 -18.54 32.63
N ASP A 106 42.76 -17.80 32.25
CA ASP A 106 43.07 -17.45 30.86
C ASP A 106 44.46 -17.94 30.42
N GLU A 107 44.88 -17.54 29.23
CA GLU A 107 46.23 -17.74 28.71
C GLU A 107 46.79 -16.49 28.04
N SER A 108 48.06 -16.56 27.67
CA SER A 108 48.74 -15.50 26.93
C SER A 108 48.74 -15.74 25.42
N TYR A 109 48.01 -16.75 24.94
CA TYR A 109 47.94 -17.04 23.52
C TYR A 109 47.04 -16.02 22.82
N THR A 110 47.44 -15.58 21.64
CA THR A 110 46.65 -14.67 20.81
C THR A 110 46.82 -15.14 19.35
N PRO A 111 45.71 -15.45 18.65
CA PRO A 111 45.75 -15.77 17.22
C PRO A 111 46.39 -14.66 16.38
N THR A 112 47.03 -15.03 15.27
CA THR A 112 47.67 -14.10 14.33
C THR A 112 47.22 -14.41 12.91
N ASP A 113 47.06 -13.38 12.09
CA ASP A 113 46.89 -13.48 10.63
C ASP A 113 48.19 -14.00 10.01
N GLY A 114 48.24 -15.30 9.70
CA GLY A 114 49.43 -16.03 9.27
C GLY A 114 49.62 -16.04 7.76
N ASP A 115 48.56 -15.91 6.98
CA ASP A 115 48.61 -15.90 5.51
C ASP A 115 48.36 -14.50 4.88
N THR A 116 48.06 -13.50 5.72
CA THR A 116 47.86 -12.08 5.37
C THR A 116 46.65 -11.84 4.47
N ASP A 117 45.61 -12.65 4.60
CA ASP A 117 44.36 -12.49 3.85
C ASP A 117 43.33 -11.56 4.54
N GLY A 118 43.64 -11.13 5.77
CA GLY A 118 42.86 -10.17 6.54
C GLY A 118 42.02 -10.78 7.66
N ASP A 119 42.09 -12.09 7.90
CA ASP A 119 41.52 -12.78 9.06
C ASP A 119 42.58 -13.38 10.00
N LEU A 120 42.18 -13.79 11.22
CA LEU A 120 43.11 -14.33 12.22
C LEU A 120 43.14 -15.85 12.14
N ASP A 121 44.31 -16.50 12.14
CA ASP A 121 44.39 -17.96 12.03
C ASP A 121 44.59 -18.70 13.35
N GLY A 122 44.12 -19.96 13.37
CA GLY A 122 44.48 -20.96 14.37
C GLY A 122 43.43 -21.20 15.46
N PRO A 123 43.71 -22.04 16.47
CA PRO A 123 42.70 -22.38 17.49
C PRO A 123 42.23 -21.15 18.27
N PHE A 124 41.02 -21.19 18.84
CA PHE A 124 40.54 -20.13 19.74
C PHE A 124 41.31 -20.06 21.06
N ALA A 125 41.77 -21.21 21.55
CA ALA A 125 42.58 -21.35 22.75
C ALA A 125 43.43 -22.64 22.69
N GLN A 126 44.57 -22.66 23.39
CA GLN A 126 45.52 -23.78 23.43
C GLN A 126 45.48 -24.58 24.75
N GLY A 127 45.22 -23.91 25.87
CA GLY A 127 45.10 -24.52 27.19
C GLY A 127 43.90 -25.45 27.30
N THR A 128 43.83 -26.26 28.36
CA THR A 128 42.77 -27.27 28.53
C THR A 128 42.24 -27.40 29.96
N ARG A 129 40.98 -27.82 30.07
CA ARG A 129 40.30 -28.25 31.32
C ARG A 129 40.29 -27.21 32.44
N ARG A 130 40.12 -25.94 32.09
CA ARG A 130 40.02 -24.83 33.05
C ARG A 130 38.59 -24.64 33.55
N ALA A 131 38.43 -24.09 34.75
CA ALA A 131 37.12 -23.60 35.17
C ALA A 131 37.13 -22.36 36.05
N GLY A 132 36.14 -21.48 35.88
CA GLY A 132 35.93 -20.35 36.79
C GLY A 132 35.48 -20.83 38.16
N ILE A 133 34.34 -21.51 38.21
CA ILE A 133 33.80 -22.17 39.42
C ILE A 133 33.55 -23.64 39.11
N ARG A 134 34.09 -24.54 39.94
CA ARG A 134 33.89 -25.99 39.82
C ARG A 134 33.45 -26.60 41.14
N THR A 135 32.50 -27.53 41.09
CA THR A 135 32.32 -28.50 42.19
C THR A 135 32.90 -29.85 41.75
N ALA A 136 33.64 -30.53 42.64
CA ALA A 136 34.22 -31.84 42.35
C ALA A 136 33.19 -32.99 42.46
N GLY A 137 32.05 -32.73 43.12
CA GLY A 137 30.96 -33.69 43.34
C GLY A 137 29.73 -33.00 43.91
N ALA A 138 28.98 -33.70 44.77
CA ALA A 138 27.82 -33.14 45.44
C ALA A 138 28.19 -31.92 46.30
N PHE A 139 27.41 -30.85 46.23
CA PHE A 139 27.62 -29.62 47.00
C PHE A 139 26.30 -29.15 47.63
N THR A 140 26.35 -28.71 48.88
CA THR A 140 25.17 -28.20 49.59
C THR A 140 25.33 -26.71 49.90
N GLY A 141 24.39 -25.91 49.40
CA GLY A 141 24.33 -24.47 49.56
C GLY A 141 24.10 -23.76 48.22
N ALA A 142 23.99 -22.43 48.26
CA ALA A 142 23.70 -21.64 47.07
C ALA A 142 24.98 -21.25 46.31
N ILE A 143 24.90 -21.22 44.98
CA ILE A 143 25.93 -20.65 44.12
C ILE A 143 25.33 -19.42 43.43
N ALA A 144 25.90 -18.25 43.70
CA ALA A 144 25.46 -16.97 43.18
C ALA A 144 26.63 -16.25 42.46
N HIS A 145 26.44 -15.90 41.19
CA HIS A 145 27.41 -15.16 40.39
C HIS A 145 26.78 -13.89 39.82
N SER A 146 27.28 -12.72 40.17
CA SER A 146 26.86 -11.43 39.60
C SER A 146 28.04 -10.57 39.10
N GLY A 147 29.26 -11.08 39.17
CA GLY A 147 30.49 -10.41 38.71
C GLY A 147 30.90 -10.81 37.30
N GLU A 148 32.20 -11.00 37.06
CA GLU A 148 32.78 -11.44 35.78
C GLU A 148 33.51 -12.79 35.94
N ILE A 149 33.28 -13.72 35.02
CA ILE A 149 34.06 -14.96 34.84
C ILE A 149 34.57 -14.99 33.40
N THR A 150 35.88 -15.10 33.23
CA THR A 150 36.53 -15.25 31.92
C THR A 150 37.39 -16.50 31.94
N VAL A 151 37.15 -17.42 31.01
CA VAL A 151 37.90 -18.67 30.88
C VAL A 151 38.33 -18.86 29.44
N GLU A 152 39.61 -19.07 29.20
CA GLU A 152 40.14 -19.43 27.88
C GLU A 152 40.74 -20.82 27.96
N GLY A 153 40.41 -21.71 27.05
CA GLY A 153 40.90 -23.09 27.00
C GLY A 153 39.88 -24.05 26.41
N GLN A 154 40.39 -25.13 25.81
CA GLN A 154 39.60 -26.25 25.29
C GLN A 154 39.03 -27.08 26.46
N ASP A 155 37.89 -27.75 26.25
CA ASP A 155 37.26 -28.63 27.24
C ASP A 155 37.08 -27.95 28.62
N SER A 156 36.82 -26.64 28.61
CA SER A 156 36.81 -25.77 29.79
C SER A 156 35.40 -25.26 30.10
N ALA A 157 35.20 -24.68 31.28
CA ALA A 157 33.89 -24.16 31.64
C ALA A 157 33.92 -22.91 32.52
N GLY A 158 32.97 -21.99 32.32
CA GLY A 158 32.82 -20.84 33.21
C GLY A 158 32.40 -21.30 34.61
N ILE A 159 31.29 -22.05 34.66
CA ILE A 159 30.80 -22.71 35.87
C ILE A 159 30.44 -24.16 35.55
N VAL A 160 30.98 -25.12 36.29
CA VAL A 160 30.69 -26.56 36.10
C VAL A 160 30.43 -27.28 37.41
N LEU A 161 29.28 -27.95 37.48
CA LEU A 161 28.97 -28.85 38.58
C LEU A 161 29.46 -30.27 38.28
N GLY A 162 30.33 -30.80 39.13
CA GLY A 162 30.79 -32.20 39.07
C GLY A 162 29.82 -33.20 39.70
N GLY A 163 28.77 -32.71 40.39
CA GLY A 163 27.72 -33.52 41.00
C GLY A 163 26.49 -32.68 41.39
N PRO A 164 25.52 -33.24 42.11
CA PRO A 164 24.26 -32.56 42.42
C PRO A 164 24.44 -31.35 43.35
N LEU A 165 23.66 -30.30 43.13
CA LEU A 165 23.57 -29.10 43.95
C LEU A 165 22.31 -29.15 44.84
N THR A 166 22.52 -29.19 46.15
CA THR A 166 21.44 -29.00 47.13
C THR A 166 21.35 -27.52 47.51
N GLY A 167 20.59 -26.75 46.74
CA GLY A 167 20.48 -25.30 46.87
C GLY A 167 20.01 -24.65 45.57
N ALA A 168 19.96 -23.31 45.56
CA ALA A 168 19.65 -22.54 44.35
C ALA A 168 20.92 -22.20 43.58
N PHE A 169 20.78 -22.10 42.25
CA PHE A 169 21.81 -21.58 41.36
C PHE A 169 21.34 -20.26 40.75
N THR A 170 22.16 -19.22 40.80
CA THR A 170 21.82 -17.93 40.20
C THR A 170 23.06 -17.32 39.55
N THR A 171 22.93 -16.95 38.28
CA THR A 171 23.89 -16.08 37.60
C THR A 171 23.18 -14.84 37.09
N GLY A 172 23.83 -13.68 37.19
CA GLY A 172 23.36 -12.37 36.74
C GLY A 172 24.46 -11.47 36.20
N GLY A 173 25.72 -11.93 36.22
CA GLY A 173 26.90 -11.23 35.72
C GLY A 173 27.35 -11.73 34.35
N THR A 174 28.61 -11.47 33.99
CA THR A 174 29.20 -11.94 32.72
C THR A 174 29.95 -13.25 32.94
N THR A 175 29.76 -14.22 32.05
CA THR A 175 30.53 -15.47 31.96
C THR A 175 30.92 -15.68 30.50
N SER A 176 32.21 -15.53 30.19
CA SER A 176 32.74 -15.74 28.84
C SER A 176 33.70 -16.92 28.82
N VAL A 177 33.49 -17.84 27.87
CA VAL A 177 34.35 -19.01 27.69
C VAL A 177 34.79 -19.11 26.23
N THR A 178 36.09 -19.16 26.01
CA THR A 178 36.71 -19.27 24.68
C THR A 178 37.47 -20.59 24.59
N GLY A 179 37.09 -21.46 23.66
CA GLY A 179 37.73 -22.74 23.38
C GLY A 179 36.74 -23.82 22.93
N ASP A 180 37.25 -24.82 22.21
CA ASP A 180 36.48 -25.93 21.68
C ASP A 180 35.95 -26.84 22.78
N ARG A 181 34.74 -27.37 22.56
CA ARG A 181 34.02 -28.28 23.48
C ARG A 181 33.83 -27.68 24.88
N SER A 182 33.95 -26.36 25.01
CA SER A 182 33.82 -25.65 26.27
C SER A 182 32.36 -25.23 26.54
N THR A 183 32.02 -25.01 27.81
CA THR A 183 30.65 -24.66 28.22
C THR A 183 30.62 -23.45 29.14
N GLY A 184 29.76 -22.46 28.88
CA GLY A 184 29.60 -21.31 29.78
C GLY A 184 29.16 -21.75 31.19
N VAL A 185 28.00 -22.39 31.26
CA VAL A 185 27.44 -22.96 32.51
C VAL A 185 26.98 -24.40 32.29
N GLN A 186 27.52 -25.35 33.05
CA GLN A 186 27.09 -26.75 33.05
C GLN A 186 26.60 -27.18 34.42
N LEU A 187 25.31 -27.52 34.52
CA LEU A 187 24.67 -27.95 35.77
C LEU A 187 24.31 -29.44 35.72
N GLN A 188 24.49 -30.09 36.87
CA GLN A 188 23.92 -31.42 37.16
C GLN A 188 22.56 -31.24 37.85
N ALA A 189 22.13 -32.20 38.67
CA ALA A 189 20.85 -32.08 39.36
C ALA A 189 20.86 -30.91 40.36
N VAL A 190 19.79 -30.12 40.40
CA VAL A 190 19.63 -28.97 41.29
C VAL A 190 18.29 -29.07 42.01
N THR A 191 18.30 -29.04 43.35
CA THR A 191 17.05 -29.13 44.14
C THR A 191 16.32 -27.78 44.25
N GLY A 192 17.03 -26.66 44.15
CA GLY A 192 16.44 -25.32 44.16
C GLY A 192 16.06 -24.80 42.77
N ALA A 193 15.71 -23.51 42.71
CA ALA A 193 15.52 -22.80 41.46
C ALA A 193 16.86 -22.53 40.75
N VAL A 194 16.82 -22.45 39.42
CA VAL A 194 17.95 -22.11 38.56
C VAL A 194 17.60 -20.83 37.81
N THR A 195 18.39 -19.77 38.02
CA THR A 195 18.28 -18.53 37.26
C THR A 195 19.54 -18.34 36.42
N LEU A 196 19.37 -18.33 35.09
CA LEU A 196 20.41 -18.01 34.11
C LEU A 196 20.19 -16.59 33.59
N GLY A 197 20.79 -15.60 34.25
CA GLY A 197 20.75 -14.21 33.83
C GLY A 197 22.14 -13.61 33.60
N GLY A 198 22.15 -12.31 33.24
CA GLY A 198 23.36 -11.62 32.82
C GLY A 198 23.76 -11.99 31.40
N THR A 199 25.06 -12.22 31.15
CA THR A 199 25.59 -12.60 29.83
C THR A 199 26.40 -13.88 29.95
N ILE A 200 26.04 -14.92 29.20
CA ILE A 200 26.76 -16.19 29.10
C ILE A 200 27.16 -16.40 27.64
N THR A 201 28.45 -16.39 27.34
CA THR A 201 28.97 -16.56 25.97
C THR A 201 29.94 -17.73 25.89
N ALA A 202 29.80 -18.55 24.86
CA ALA A 202 30.71 -19.64 24.56
C ALA A 202 31.16 -19.58 23.09
N LEU A 203 32.47 -19.44 22.87
CA LEU A 203 33.12 -19.35 21.56
C LEU A 203 34.01 -20.56 21.33
N GLY A 204 33.76 -21.34 20.28
CA GLY A 204 34.60 -22.48 19.88
C GLY A 204 33.82 -23.60 19.23
N GLN A 205 34.52 -24.55 18.60
CA GLN A 205 33.88 -25.71 17.97
C GLN A 205 33.15 -26.56 19.01
N GLY A 206 31.85 -26.78 18.81
CA GLY A 206 31.00 -27.53 19.73
C GLY A 206 30.79 -26.86 21.09
N ALA A 207 31.15 -25.58 21.24
CA ALA A 207 30.97 -24.85 22.49
C ALA A 207 29.47 -24.61 22.80
N VAL A 208 29.09 -24.66 24.07
CA VAL A 208 27.69 -24.52 24.52
C VAL A 208 27.56 -23.39 25.54
N GLY A 209 26.55 -22.54 25.40
CA GLY A 209 26.31 -21.44 26.35
C GLY A 209 25.97 -21.97 27.74
N ALA A 210 24.82 -22.65 27.86
CA ALA A 210 24.37 -23.28 29.09
C ALA A 210 23.80 -24.69 28.85
N ARG A 211 24.15 -25.63 29.74
CA ARG A 211 23.72 -27.04 29.66
C ARG A 211 23.21 -27.52 31.02
N LEU A 212 21.94 -27.92 31.08
CA LEU A 212 21.29 -28.51 32.25
C LEU A 212 21.16 -30.03 32.05
N ASN A 213 22.16 -30.78 32.53
CA ASN A 213 22.22 -32.23 32.34
C ASN A 213 21.38 -33.02 33.34
N GLY A 214 21.27 -32.51 34.58
CA GLY A 214 20.54 -33.16 35.65
C GLY A 214 19.17 -32.55 35.90
N ASP A 215 18.41 -33.21 36.77
CA ASP A 215 17.04 -32.81 37.07
C ASP A 215 17.00 -31.57 37.97
N VAL A 216 16.13 -30.61 37.64
CA VAL A 216 15.87 -29.40 38.42
C VAL A 216 14.51 -29.52 39.09
N THR A 217 14.49 -29.46 40.42
CA THR A 217 13.22 -29.52 41.18
C THR A 217 12.53 -28.15 41.22
N GLY A 218 13.28 -27.05 41.25
CA GLY A 218 12.72 -25.71 41.12
C GLY A 218 12.31 -25.34 39.69
N ALA A 219 11.97 -24.07 39.49
CA ALA A 219 11.81 -23.49 38.15
C ALA A 219 13.18 -23.17 37.53
N VAL A 220 13.25 -23.24 36.21
CA VAL A 220 14.37 -22.72 35.42
C VAL A 220 13.93 -21.41 34.77
N VAL A 221 14.61 -20.31 35.11
CA VAL A 221 14.31 -18.98 34.57
C VAL A 221 15.53 -18.45 33.83
N ILE A 222 15.35 -18.04 32.58
CA ILE A 222 16.36 -17.37 31.78
C ILE A 222 16.01 -15.88 31.73
N GLU A 223 16.94 -15.03 32.12
CA GLU A 223 16.78 -13.57 32.25
C GLU A 223 18.07 -12.83 31.84
N GLY A 224 18.43 -12.92 30.56
CA GLY A 224 19.65 -12.34 30.02
C GLY A 224 20.09 -12.99 28.71
N VAL A 225 21.33 -12.73 28.30
CA VAL A 225 21.90 -13.22 27.05
C VAL A 225 22.58 -14.58 27.28
N ILE A 226 22.25 -15.56 26.44
CA ILE A 226 23.00 -16.80 26.30
C ILE A 226 23.34 -16.98 24.83
N ALA A 227 24.63 -16.94 24.49
CA ALA A 227 25.08 -17.08 23.11
C ALA A 227 26.15 -18.16 22.94
N ALA A 228 26.06 -18.89 21.82
CA ALA A 228 27.06 -19.86 21.41
C ALA A 228 27.39 -19.71 19.93
N THR A 229 28.67 -19.81 19.59
CA THR A 229 29.15 -19.78 18.20
C THR A 229 30.46 -20.56 18.08
N GLY A 230 30.66 -21.21 16.94
CA GLY A 230 31.98 -21.68 16.52
C GLY A 230 32.65 -20.70 15.57
N TYR A 231 31.89 -19.76 14.99
CA TYR A 231 32.44 -18.78 14.06
C TYR A 231 33.32 -17.76 14.77
N ARG A 232 34.42 -17.43 14.11
CA ARG A 232 35.30 -16.33 14.53
C ARG A 232 34.62 -14.97 14.37
N TYR A 233 33.79 -14.84 13.33
CA TYR A 233 33.02 -13.63 13.06
C TYR A 233 31.52 -13.90 13.05
N THR A 234 30.78 -13.22 13.92
CA THR A 234 29.29 -13.26 13.95
C THR A 234 28.66 -12.17 13.08
N THR A 235 29.49 -11.39 12.39
CA THR A 235 29.12 -10.47 11.31
C THR A 235 30.08 -10.74 10.15
N PRO A 236 29.61 -11.19 8.98
CA PRO A 236 30.50 -11.51 7.87
C PRO A 236 31.33 -10.30 7.45
N PRO A 237 32.67 -10.38 7.47
CA PRO A 237 33.54 -9.28 7.05
C PRO A 237 33.41 -9.01 5.55
N ALA A 238 33.52 -7.74 5.15
CA ALA A 238 33.51 -7.37 3.74
C ALA A 238 34.91 -7.57 3.14
N GLY A 239 35.07 -8.59 2.28
CA GLY A 239 36.27 -8.79 1.47
C GLY A 239 37.40 -9.63 2.07
N ALA A 240 37.25 -10.16 3.29
CA ALA A 240 38.17 -11.16 3.88
C ALA A 240 37.93 -12.56 3.27
N ARG A 241 38.96 -13.42 3.28
CA ARG A 241 38.92 -14.71 2.57
C ARG A 241 38.58 -15.92 3.44
N LEU A 242 38.21 -15.79 4.71
CA LEU A 242 37.53 -16.81 5.53
C LEU A 242 37.95 -18.26 5.27
N ASP A 243 38.86 -18.73 6.10
CA ASP A 243 39.32 -20.11 6.10
C ASP A 243 38.38 -21.07 6.86
N ALA A 244 38.75 -22.35 6.87
CA ALA A 244 37.91 -23.39 7.47
C ALA A 244 37.78 -23.25 9.00
N ASP A 245 38.78 -22.65 9.66
CA ASP A 245 38.78 -22.38 11.09
C ASP A 245 37.94 -21.14 11.47
N ASP A 246 37.61 -20.25 10.53
CA ASP A 246 36.63 -19.17 10.75
C ASP A 246 35.19 -19.66 10.76
N LEU A 247 34.93 -20.78 10.08
CA LEU A 247 33.59 -21.34 9.82
C LEU A 247 33.24 -22.53 10.73
N LEU A 248 33.98 -22.70 11.83
CA LEU A 248 33.74 -23.76 12.82
C LEU A 248 32.30 -23.73 13.36
N GLN A 249 31.77 -24.92 13.66
CA GLN A 249 30.39 -25.07 14.13
C GLN A 249 30.33 -25.10 15.66
N GLY A 250 29.60 -24.15 16.24
CA GLY A 250 29.27 -24.14 17.67
C GLY A 250 28.19 -25.16 18.03
N GLY A 251 27.98 -25.37 19.33
CA GLY A 251 26.84 -26.11 19.87
C GLY A 251 25.63 -25.21 20.12
N SER A 252 24.61 -25.76 20.78
CA SER A 252 23.44 -24.99 21.21
C SER A 252 23.79 -23.91 22.23
N ALA A 253 23.07 -22.79 22.21
CA ALA A 253 23.20 -21.78 23.25
C ALA A 253 22.60 -22.28 24.58
N LEU A 254 21.46 -22.95 24.55
CA LEU A 254 20.82 -23.53 25.73
C LEU A 254 20.40 -24.99 25.49
N ILE A 255 20.78 -25.89 26.40
CA ILE A 255 20.35 -27.29 26.43
C ILE A 255 19.66 -27.61 27.75
N VAL A 256 18.42 -28.11 27.69
CA VAL A 256 17.66 -28.65 28.81
C VAL A 256 17.53 -30.17 28.62
N GLY A 257 18.43 -30.93 29.25
CA GLY A 257 18.53 -32.39 29.11
C GLY A 257 18.00 -33.19 30.29
N GLY A 258 17.69 -32.54 31.42
CA GLY A 258 17.08 -33.15 32.62
C GLY A 258 15.62 -32.75 32.83
N ASN A 259 14.94 -33.41 33.75
CA ASN A 259 13.58 -33.05 34.15
C ASN A 259 13.55 -31.68 34.82
N VAL A 260 12.51 -30.87 34.58
CA VAL A 260 12.33 -29.57 35.26
C VAL A 260 10.94 -29.54 35.88
N THR A 261 10.85 -29.68 37.20
CA THR A 261 9.55 -29.80 37.88
C THR A 261 8.78 -28.48 37.88
N GLY A 262 9.47 -27.35 38.07
CA GLY A 262 8.85 -26.01 38.12
C GLY A 262 8.65 -25.31 36.77
N GLY A 263 8.84 -26.03 35.66
CA GLY A 263 8.77 -25.48 34.30
C GLY A 263 9.97 -24.61 33.90
N VAL A 264 9.99 -24.22 32.63
CA VAL A 264 11.05 -23.42 32.00
C VAL A 264 10.46 -22.12 31.46
N THR A 265 11.03 -20.98 31.86
CA THR A 265 10.59 -19.64 31.42
C THR A 265 11.77 -18.83 30.88
N LEU A 266 11.65 -18.35 29.65
CA LEU A 266 12.50 -17.31 29.09
C LEU A 266 11.78 -15.97 29.31
N SER A 267 12.25 -15.18 30.26
CA SER A 267 11.59 -13.97 30.77
C SER A 267 11.66 -12.79 29.79
N ASN A 268 10.71 -11.86 29.91
CA ASN A 268 10.77 -10.53 29.31
C ASN A 268 10.55 -9.40 30.34
N ALA A 269 10.70 -9.70 31.64
CA ALA A 269 10.39 -8.77 32.70
C ALA A 269 11.41 -7.62 32.83
N SER A 270 10.90 -6.39 33.00
CA SER A 270 11.56 -5.19 33.56
C SER A 270 13.07 -5.03 33.33
N GLY A 271 13.53 -5.12 32.08
CA GLY A 271 14.92 -4.86 31.69
C GLY A 271 15.87 -6.07 31.68
N ARG A 272 15.36 -7.30 31.85
CA ARG A 272 16.14 -8.55 31.80
C ARG A 272 15.55 -9.55 30.80
N ALA A 273 15.35 -9.12 29.56
CA ALA A 273 14.81 -10.00 28.52
C ALA A 273 15.80 -11.14 28.22
N ALA A 274 15.28 -12.36 28.17
CA ALA A 274 16.03 -13.52 27.69
C ALA A 274 16.35 -13.36 26.20
N ASP A 275 17.60 -13.57 25.81
CA ASP A 275 18.05 -13.65 24.43
C ASP A 275 18.96 -14.86 24.26
N VAL A 276 18.43 -15.94 23.68
CA VAL A 276 19.15 -17.19 23.45
C VAL A 276 19.50 -17.29 21.97
N THR A 277 20.77 -17.16 21.63
CA THR A 277 21.21 -17.08 20.22
C THR A 277 22.33 -18.08 19.92
N ALA A 278 22.13 -18.93 18.92
CA ALA A 278 23.20 -19.75 18.36
C ALA A 278 23.52 -19.34 16.93
N TYR A 279 24.81 -19.21 16.64
CA TYR A 279 25.32 -19.02 15.29
C TYR A 279 25.94 -20.35 14.82
N GLY A 280 25.34 -20.94 13.77
CA GLY A 280 25.72 -22.23 13.23
C GLY A 280 24.54 -23.18 13.04
N GLY A 281 24.87 -24.44 12.71
CA GLY A 281 23.88 -25.49 12.42
C GLY A 281 23.14 -26.07 13.62
N ALA A 282 23.60 -25.81 14.84
CA ALA A 282 22.97 -26.30 16.06
C ALA A 282 21.69 -25.50 16.40
N PRO A 283 20.67 -26.13 17.02
CA PRO A 283 19.51 -25.40 17.51
C PRO A 283 19.91 -24.42 18.61
N ALA A 284 19.35 -23.20 18.61
CA ALA A 284 19.65 -22.22 19.64
C ALA A 284 19.22 -22.69 21.03
N MET A 285 18.02 -23.26 21.12
CA MET A 285 17.52 -23.93 22.32
C MET A 285 17.16 -25.38 22.00
N LEU A 286 17.65 -26.32 22.81
CA LEU A 286 17.37 -27.74 22.72
C LEU A 286 16.74 -28.24 24.02
N VAL A 287 15.57 -28.87 23.92
CA VAL A 287 14.90 -29.56 25.04
C VAL A 287 14.79 -31.04 24.72
N GLY A 288 15.48 -31.88 25.48
CA GLY A 288 15.45 -33.32 25.30
C GLY A 288 16.80 -33.98 25.58
N SER A 289 16.81 -35.31 25.54
CA SER A 289 18.00 -36.12 25.72
C SER A 289 18.01 -37.31 24.78
N ALA A 290 19.20 -37.76 24.39
CA ALA A 290 19.38 -38.97 23.60
C ALA A 290 19.28 -40.26 24.42
N THR A 291 19.48 -40.18 25.74
CA THR A 291 19.67 -41.35 26.61
C THR A 291 18.59 -41.53 27.68
N ARG A 292 17.70 -40.54 27.87
CA ARG A 292 16.64 -40.59 28.87
C ARG A 292 15.41 -39.77 28.47
N ALA A 293 14.29 -40.06 29.12
CA ALA A 293 13.10 -39.22 29.01
C ALA A 293 13.27 -37.89 29.78
N VAL A 294 12.63 -36.83 29.28
CA VAL A 294 12.61 -35.49 29.87
C VAL A 294 11.18 -35.04 30.09
N THR A 295 10.86 -34.62 31.32
CA THR A 295 9.56 -34.06 31.69
C THR A 295 9.72 -32.62 32.14
N ILE A 296 8.97 -31.72 31.53
CA ILE A 296 8.87 -30.32 31.92
C ILE A 296 7.50 -30.10 32.57
N GLY A 297 7.51 -29.85 33.87
CA GLY A 297 6.31 -29.55 34.67
C GLY A 297 5.79 -28.13 34.43
N PRO A 298 4.60 -27.80 34.95
CA PRO A 298 3.95 -26.52 34.70
C PRO A 298 4.67 -25.35 35.37
N VAL A 299 4.75 -24.21 34.68
CA VAL A 299 5.20 -22.96 35.29
C VAL A 299 4.15 -22.44 36.27
N ALA A 300 4.57 -22.08 37.49
CA ALA A 300 3.68 -21.56 38.53
C ALA A 300 3.08 -20.19 38.17
N GLY A 301 1.90 -19.87 38.70
CA GLY A 301 1.28 -18.54 38.58
C GLY A 301 0.36 -18.32 37.38
N THR A 302 0.17 -19.33 36.52
CA THR A 302 -0.79 -19.32 35.40
C THR A 302 -1.67 -20.59 35.44
N THR A 303 -2.90 -20.55 34.93
CA THR A 303 -3.85 -21.68 35.03
C THR A 303 -4.64 -21.88 33.72
N PRO A 304 -4.42 -22.98 32.98
CA PRO A 304 -3.33 -23.95 33.16
C PRO A 304 -1.97 -23.32 32.81
N GLY A 305 -0.94 -23.58 33.62
CA GLY A 305 0.40 -23.03 33.39
C GLY A 305 1.20 -23.85 32.39
N PRO A 306 1.59 -23.31 31.21
CA PRO A 306 2.41 -24.02 30.23
C PRO A 306 3.73 -24.48 30.86
N GLY A 307 4.25 -25.62 30.44
CA GLY A 307 5.53 -26.13 30.97
C GLY A 307 6.73 -25.40 30.39
N LEU A 308 6.63 -24.94 29.14
CA LEU A 308 7.64 -24.12 28.48
C LEU A 308 7.02 -22.78 28.06
N VAL A 309 7.60 -21.69 28.56
CA VAL A 309 7.17 -20.31 28.25
C VAL A 309 8.34 -19.54 27.65
N VAL A 310 8.17 -19.04 26.42
CA VAL A 310 9.14 -18.19 25.72
C VAL A 310 8.57 -16.78 25.60
N ASN A 311 8.89 -15.89 26.54
CA ASN A 311 8.53 -14.47 26.49
C ASN A 311 9.66 -13.60 25.94
N GLY A 312 10.91 -14.06 26.05
CA GLY A 312 12.09 -13.45 25.43
C GLY A 312 12.29 -13.88 23.97
N ARG A 313 13.56 -13.92 23.53
CA ARG A 313 13.96 -14.23 22.17
C ARG A 313 14.77 -15.54 22.11
N VAL A 314 14.50 -16.35 21.10
CA VAL A 314 15.32 -17.50 20.69
C VAL A 314 15.67 -17.36 19.21
N THR A 315 16.95 -17.34 18.86
CA THR A 315 17.43 -17.09 17.50
C THR A 315 18.42 -18.16 17.04
N GLY A 316 18.04 -18.95 16.03
CA GLY A 316 18.97 -19.78 15.26
C GLY A 316 19.48 -19.02 14.03
N SER A 317 20.79 -18.85 13.89
CA SER A 317 21.41 -18.10 12.80
C SER A 317 22.40 -18.95 12.01
N GLY A 318 21.94 -19.44 10.85
CA GLY A 318 22.77 -20.04 9.80
C GLY A 318 23.45 -18.95 8.99
N LEU A 319 24.37 -18.23 9.62
CA LEU A 319 24.94 -16.97 9.15
C LEU A 319 25.66 -17.10 7.79
N TYR A 320 26.35 -18.23 7.61
CA TYR A 320 27.14 -18.50 6.42
C TYR A 320 26.42 -19.42 5.43
N ASN A 321 26.86 -19.35 4.18
CA ASN A 321 26.26 -20.04 3.05
C ASN A 321 26.17 -21.57 3.28
N GLY A 322 25.01 -22.16 3.07
CA GLY A 322 24.79 -23.60 3.17
C GLY A 322 24.59 -24.13 4.61
N ILE A 323 24.54 -23.25 5.62
CA ILE A 323 24.34 -23.65 7.01
C ILE A 323 22.87 -23.51 7.39
N ALA A 324 22.22 -24.65 7.68
CA ALA A 324 20.85 -24.67 8.16
C ALA A 324 20.72 -24.02 9.55
N ALA A 325 19.54 -23.52 9.89
CA ALA A 325 19.29 -22.86 11.17
C ALA A 325 18.07 -23.44 11.89
N THR A 326 18.18 -23.68 13.20
CA THR A 326 17.03 -24.03 14.04
C THR A 326 16.93 -23.13 15.26
N GLY A 327 15.76 -22.56 15.52
CA GLY A 327 15.52 -21.75 16.72
C GLY A 327 15.37 -22.62 17.97
N LEU A 328 14.20 -23.23 18.11
CA LEU A 328 13.85 -24.14 19.21
C LEU A 328 13.65 -25.56 18.67
N GLN A 329 14.36 -26.53 19.24
CA GLN A 329 14.10 -27.96 19.03
C GLN A 329 13.64 -28.61 20.33
N VAL A 330 12.54 -29.36 20.26
CA VAL A 330 12.03 -30.19 21.36
C VAL A 330 12.01 -31.64 20.90
N GLY A 331 12.68 -32.54 21.62
CA GLY A 331 12.74 -33.97 21.32
C GLY A 331 13.45 -34.31 20.00
N GLY A 332 13.15 -35.50 19.48
CA GLY A 332 13.80 -36.04 18.26
C GLY A 332 15.24 -36.55 18.45
N LEU A 333 15.70 -36.71 19.70
CA LEU A 333 17.05 -37.20 20.02
C LEU A 333 17.08 -38.70 20.39
N GLY A 334 15.93 -39.34 20.58
CA GLY A 334 15.79 -40.74 21.01
C GLY A 334 15.04 -40.91 22.34
N GLY A 335 15.18 -39.97 23.28
CA GLY A 335 14.40 -39.92 24.50
C GLY A 335 13.05 -39.20 24.32
N ALA A 336 12.01 -39.70 25.01
CA ALA A 336 10.69 -39.06 25.02
C ALA A 336 10.72 -37.72 25.77
N VAL A 337 9.92 -36.76 25.32
CA VAL A 337 9.79 -35.44 25.97
C VAL A 337 8.32 -35.16 26.27
N THR A 338 7.98 -34.89 27.53
CA THR A 338 6.63 -34.49 27.92
C THR A 338 6.66 -33.06 28.44
N ILE A 339 5.83 -32.18 27.85
CA ILE A 339 5.67 -30.80 28.32
C ILE A 339 4.25 -30.65 28.86
N ALA A 340 4.13 -30.38 30.16
CA ALA A 340 2.84 -30.18 30.80
C ALA A 340 2.13 -28.94 30.22
N ASN A 341 0.83 -29.05 29.97
CA ASN A 341 -0.08 -27.94 29.60
C ASN A 341 0.26 -27.12 28.34
N GLY A 342 1.35 -27.41 27.62
CA GLY A 342 1.68 -26.76 26.36
C GLY A 342 3.00 -26.00 26.33
N ILE A 343 3.32 -25.51 25.14
CA ILE A 343 4.40 -24.58 24.85
C ILE A 343 3.77 -23.22 24.54
N ALA A 344 4.12 -22.17 25.28
CA ALA A 344 3.64 -20.83 25.04
C ALA A 344 4.75 -19.91 24.52
N ILE A 345 4.53 -19.30 23.36
CA ILE A 345 5.44 -18.34 22.72
C ILE A 345 4.82 -16.95 22.80
N GLY A 346 5.18 -16.20 23.84
CA GLY A 346 4.78 -14.80 24.04
C GLY A 346 5.75 -13.79 23.45
N GLY A 347 7.02 -14.18 23.29
CA GLY A 347 8.10 -13.40 22.67
C GLY A 347 8.37 -13.85 21.24
N THR A 348 9.64 -14.05 20.90
CA THR A 348 10.05 -14.40 19.53
C THR A 348 10.85 -15.70 19.49
N VAL A 349 10.46 -16.62 18.62
CA VAL A 349 11.31 -17.72 18.18
C VAL A 349 11.58 -17.56 16.69
N GLN A 350 12.84 -17.46 16.29
CA GLN A 350 13.20 -17.23 14.90
C GLN A 350 14.39 -18.06 14.43
N ALA A 351 14.38 -18.38 13.13
CA ALA A 351 15.50 -19.02 12.45
C ALA A 351 15.75 -18.32 11.10
N GLY A 352 17.01 -18.05 10.78
CA GLY A 352 17.42 -17.48 9.50
C GLY A 352 18.65 -18.20 8.96
N ALA A 353 18.65 -18.55 7.69
CA ALA A 353 19.76 -19.24 7.03
C ALA A 353 20.08 -18.65 5.65
N VAL A 354 21.36 -18.67 5.28
CA VAL A 354 21.83 -18.24 3.94
C VAL A 354 22.02 -19.47 3.05
N ALA A 355 21.28 -19.53 1.94
CA ALA A 355 21.18 -20.68 1.01
C ALA A 355 21.01 -22.07 1.67
N ALA A 356 20.30 -22.14 2.79
CA ALA A 356 19.98 -23.39 3.49
C ALA A 356 18.64 -23.30 4.21
N ASP A 357 18.20 -24.44 4.74
CA ASP A 357 16.91 -24.58 5.41
C ASP A 357 16.89 -23.84 6.75
N ALA A 358 15.74 -23.26 7.09
CA ALA A 358 15.52 -22.59 8.36
C ALA A 358 14.25 -23.12 9.03
N THR A 359 14.35 -23.57 10.27
CA THR A 359 13.22 -24.05 11.07
C THR A 359 13.11 -23.29 12.40
N ALA A 360 12.06 -22.50 12.61
CA ALA A 360 11.97 -21.71 13.85
C ALA A 360 11.65 -22.61 15.06
N ILE A 361 10.62 -23.45 14.97
CA ILE A 361 10.27 -24.45 15.98
C ILE A 361 10.24 -25.83 15.32
N ARG A 362 10.99 -26.78 15.88
CA ARG A 362 10.95 -28.21 15.53
C ARG A 362 10.50 -29.05 16.72
N ILE A 363 9.37 -29.72 16.57
CA ILE A 363 8.88 -30.73 17.52
C ILE A 363 9.20 -32.10 16.95
N GLY A 364 10.20 -32.78 17.52
CA GLY A 364 10.69 -34.07 17.05
C GLY A 364 9.88 -35.27 17.55
N ALA A 365 10.25 -36.45 17.07
CA ALA A 365 9.66 -37.72 17.50
C ALA A 365 9.72 -37.91 19.02
N GLY A 366 8.68 -38.52 19.59
CA GLY A 366 8.58 -38.83 21.02
C GLY A 366 8.15 -37.67 21.92
N VAL A 367 7.80 -36.51 21.34
CA VAL A 367 7.25 -35.37 22.09
C VAL A 367 5.76 -35.55 22.34
N GLN A 368 5.32 -35.24 23.57
CA GLN A 368 3.93 -35.15 23.99
C GLN A 368 3.66 -33.76 24.58
N THR A 369 2.84 -32.96 23.91
CA THR A 369 2.40 -31.65 24.41
C THR A 369 1.00 -31.33 23.88
N PRO A 370 0.06 -30.89 24.73
CA PRO A 370 -1.33 -30.71 24.31
C PRO A 370 -1.53 -29.54 23.34
N VAL A 371 -0.67 -28.51 23.39
CA VAL A 371 -0.85 -27.29 22.59
C VAL A 371 0.46 -26.55 22.35
N ILE A 372 0.60 -25.96 21.16
CA ILE A 372 1.53 -24.85 20.90
C ILE A 372 0.69 -23.58 20.81
N GLN A 373 0.90 -22.64 21.73
CA GLN A 373 0.22 -21.36 21.79
C GLN A 373 1.19 -20.25 21.39
N VAL A 374 0.89 -19.52 20.31
CA VAL A 374 1.68 -18.38 19.82
C VAL A 374 0.89 -17.11 20.03
N THR A 375 1.38 -16.22 20.89
CA THR A 375 0.84 -14.85 21.06
C THR A 375 1.85 -13.78 20.63
N GLY A 376 3.14 -14.14 20.58
CA GLY A 376 4.21 -13.33 20.02
C GLY A 376 4.50 -13.67 18.55
N SER A 377 5.76 -13.97 18.20
CA SER A 377 6.19 -14.23 16.83
C SER A 377 6.98 -15.55 16.71
N VAL A 378 6.64 -16.35 15.70
CA VAL A 378 7.43 -17.50 15.25
C VAL A 378 7.77 -17.29 13.78
N ALA A 379 9.05 -17.12 13.44
CA ALA A 379 9.47 -16.69 12.12
C ALA A 379 10.65 -17.49 11.56
N ALA A 380 10.52 -18.05 10.35
CA ALA A 380 11.61 -18.71 9.64
C ALA A 380 11.89 -18.03 8.29
N THR A 381 13.16 -17.78 8.00
CA THR A 381 13.62 -17.23 6.72
C THR A 381 14.67 -18.16 6.10
N GLY A 382 14.27 -18.84 5.03
CA GLY A 382 15.12 -19.77 4.29
C GLY A 382 15.91 -19.08 3.18
N GLY A 383 17.04 -19.67 2.81
CA GLY A 383 17.90 -19.18 1.74
C GLY A 383 17.44 -19.53 0.31
N THR A 384 18.36 -19.41 -0.65
CA THR A 384 18.15 -19.80 -2.05
C THR A 384 17.87 -21.29 -2.20
N ALA A 385 16.76 -21.62 -2.88
CA ALA A 385 16.31 -23.00 -3.10
C ALA A 385 16.13 -23.84 -1.82
N ALA A 386 15.95 -23.18 -0.67
CA ALA A 386 15.83 -23.82 0.63
C ALA A 386 14.39 -23.80 1.15
N GLN A 387 14.14 -24.60 2.19
CA GLN A 387 12.87 -24.66 2.90
C GLN A 387 12.88 -23.80 4.16
N ALA A 388 11.94 -22.85 4.26
CA ALA A 388 11.64 -22.12 5.48
C ALA A 388 10.41 -22.75 6.16
N ILE A 389 10.55 -23.18 7.41
CA ILE A 389 9.44 -23.73 8.21
C ILE A 389 9.32 -23.01 9.55
N ALA A 390 8.19 -22.36 9.83
CA ALA A 390 8.01 -21.68 11.11
C ALA A 390 7.73 -22.68 12.24
N VAL A 391 6.78 -23.60 12.04
CA VAL A 391 6.47 -24.69 12.98
C VAL A 391 6.49 -26.02 12.24
N LEU A 392 7.44 -26.88 12.59
CA LEU A 392 7.54 -28.26 12.12
C LEU A 392 7.13 -29.22 13.24
N ILE A 393 6.07 -29.99 13.02
CA ILE A 393 5.69 -31.12 13.86
C ILE A 393 6.10 -32.40 13.11
N ASP A 394 7.21 -32.99 13.56
CA ASP A 394 7.86 -34.11 12.90
C ASP A 394 7.19 -35.45 13.28
N THR A 395 7.36 -36.43 12.41
CA THR A 395 6.73 -37.76 12.53
C THR A 395 6.98 -38.36 13.92
N GLY A 396 5.93 -38.89 14.56
CA GLY A 396 6.01 -39.48 15.91
C GLY A 396 5.95 -38.48 17.07
N ALA A 397 5.73 -37.19 16.82
CA ALA A 397 5.28 -36.23 17.83
C ALA A 397 3.76 -36.31 18.03
N ALA A 398 3.27 -35.82 19.18
CA ALA A 398 1.85 -35.66 19.46
C ALA A 398 1.56 -34.23 19.93
N VAL A 399 0.99 -33.44 19.02
CA VAL A 399 0.58 -32.06 19.22
C VAL A 399 -0.81 -31.87 18.59
N PRO A 400 -1.90 -32.06 19.34
CA PRO A 400 -3.24 -32.06 18.75
C PRO A 400 -3.74 -30.65 18.40
N THR A 401 -3.14 -29.59 18.94
CA THR A 401 -3.61 -28.21 18.77
C THR A 401 -2.48 -27.21 18.57
N VAL A 402 -2.64 -26.34 17.56
CA VAL A 402 -1.85 -25.12 17.38
C VAL A 402 -2.79 -23.92 17.49
N ARG A 403 -2.50 -22.99 18.39
CA ARG A 403 -3.28 -21.75 18.59
C ARG A 403 -2.41 -20.55 18.32
N ASN A 404 -2.86 -19.66 17.45
CA ASN A 404 -2.16 -18.44 17.09
C ASN A 404 -3.04 -17.22 17.36
N SER A 405 -2.56 -16.27 18.15
CA SER A 405 -3.09 -14.91 18.24
C SER A 405 -2.02 -13.84 17.99
N GLY A 406 -0.82 -14.28 17.59
CA GLY A 406 0.31 -13.44 17.18
C GLY A 406 0.65 -13.69 15.71
N THR A 407 1.92 -13.95 15.43
CA THR A 407 2.42 -14.21 14.06
C THR A 407 3.12 -15.55 13.96
N ILE A 408 2.76 -16.35 12.96
CA ILE A 408 3.51 -17.52 12.49
C ILE A 408 3.86 -17.29 11.02
N ALA A 409 5.14 -17.10 10.70
CA ALA A 409 5.57 -16.70 9.37
C ALA A 409 6.74 -17.52 8.85
N ALA A 410 6.63 -18.02 7.62
CA ALA A 410 7.73 -18.59 6.85
C ALA A 410 7.96 -17.76 5.59
N THR A 411 9.23 -17.43 5.32
CA THR A 411 9.63 -16.62 4.16
C THR A 411 10.71 -17.33 3.37
N ALA A 412 10.48 -17.57 2.08
CA ALA A 412 11.47 -18.06 1.15
C ALA A 412 12.30 -16.89 0.61
N GLY A 413 13.63 -17.00 0.65
CA GLY A 413 14.55 -15.94 0.24
C GLY A 413 14.55 -15.61 -1.25
N ASN A 414 13.98 -16.46 -2.12
CA ASN A 414 13.77 -16.20 -3.55
C ASN A 414 12.78 -17.18 -4.20
N ALA A 415 12.60 -17.08 -5.52
CA ALA A 415 11.66 -17.89 -6.31
C ALA A 415 11.95 -19.40 -6.29
N ALA A 416 13.19 -19.82 -6.03
CA ALA A 416 13.53 -21.24 -5.94
C ALA A 416 13.19 -21.85 -4.57
N GLY A 417 13.09 -21.03 -3.52
CA GLY A 417 12.79 -21.48 -2.16
C GLY A 417 11.32 -21.83 -1.94
N ALA A 418 11.05 -22.55 -0.84
CA ALA A 418 9.71 -22.88 -0.39
C ALA A 418 9.48 -22.37 1.04
N ALA A 419 8.25 -21.96 1.34
CA ALA A 419 7.88 -21.44 2.66
C ALA A 419 6.66 -22.18 3.19
N THR A 420 6.76 -22.76 4.39
CA THR A 420 5.65 -23.44 5.06
C THR A 420 5.50 -22.94 6.49
N ALA A 421 4.42 -22.22 6.81
CA ALA A 421 4.28 -21.64 8.16
C ALA A 421 4.04 -22.75 9.21
N ILE A 422 3.11 -23.66 8.95
CA ILE A 422 2.86 -24.85 9.80
C ILE A 422 2.94 -26.10 8.93
N LEU A 423 3.81 -27.04 9.29
CA LEU A 423 3.94 -28.34 8.65
C LEU A 423 3.73 -29.45 9.69
N ASP A 424 2.67 -30.24 9.51
CA ASP A 424 2.43 -31.46 10.27
C ASP A 424 2.75 -32.72 9.45
N ARG A 425 3.76 -33.46 9.88
CA ARG A 425 4.11 -34.78 9.31
C ARG A 425 3.50 -35.94 10.09
N THR A 426 2.81 -35.67 11.19
CA THR A 426 2.25 -36.71 12.07
C THR A 426 0.84 -37.14 11.65
N GLY A 427 0.06 -36.23 11.07
CA GLY A 427 -1.37 -36.41 10.83
C GLY A 427 -2.21 -36.33 12.12
N GLY A 428 -1.61 -35.89 13.23
CA GLY A 428 -2.22 -35.85 14.56
C GLY A 428 -2.77 -34.48 14.97
N VAL A 429 -2.51 -33.41 14.21
CA VAL A 429 -3.08 -32.09 14.50
C VAL A 429 -4.58 -32.10 14.19
N THR A 430 -5.41 -31.90 15.21
CA THR A 430 -6.88 -31.88 15.10
C THR A 430 -7.46 -30.47 15.00
N LEU A 431 -6.73 -29.46 15.49
CA LEU A 431 -7.16 -28.07 15.48
C LEU A 431 -5.99 -27.11 15.24
N VAL A 432 -6.10 -26.27 14.21
CA VAL A 432 -5.34 -25.04 14.06
C VAL A 432 -6.30 -23.87 14.23
N GLU A 433 -6.14 -23.08 15.29
CA GLU A 433 -7.00 -21.93 15.58
C GLU A 433 -6.21 -20.63 15.43
N ASN A 434 -6.71 -19.72 14.58
CA ASN A 434 -6.05 -18.47 14.24
C ASN A 434 -6.91 -17.25 14.60
N ALA A 435 -6.37 -16.37 15.43
CA ALA A 435 -6.85 -15.03 15.74
C ALA A 435 -5.81 -13.95 15.38
N GLY A 436 -4.67 -14.34 14.79
CA GLY A 436 -3.57 -13.48 14.35
C GLY A 436 -3.20 -13.71 12.88
N SER A 437 -1.91 -13.75 12.56
CA SER A 437 -1.41 -13.99 11.20
C SER A 437 -0.68 -15.33 11.06
N ILE A 438 -1.05 -16.12 10.04
CA ILE A 438 -0.29 -17.29 9.58
C ILE A 438 0.08 -17.07 8.11
N THR A 439 1.37 -17.03 7.81
CA THR A 439 1.86 -16.63 6.48
C THR A 439 2.96 -17.54 5.96
N GLY A 440 2.75 -18.13 4.78
CA GLY A 440 3.81 -18.63 3.91
C GLY A 440 4.01 -17.64 2.77
N SER A 441 5.23 -17.13 2.59
CA SER A 441 5.53 -16.09 1.58
C SER A 441 6.86 -16.31 0.87
N GLY A 442 6.95 -15.83 -0.36
CA GLY A 442 8.05 -16.08 -1.28
C GLY A 442 7.69 -15.60 -2.68
N ALA A 443 8.67 -15.50 -3.57
CA ALA A 443 8.44 -14.97 -4.92
C ALA A 443 7.59 -15.88 -5.81
N ASP A 444 7.58 -17.20 -5.56
CA ASP A 444 6.70 -18.16 -6.24
C ASP A 444 5.54 -18.58 -5.33
N ALA A 445 4.34 -18.11 -5.66
CA ALA A 445 3.12 -18.38 -4.89
C ALA A 445 2.79 -19.88 -4.78
N ILE A 446 3.23 -20.73 -5.72
CA ILE A 446 2.95 -22.18 -5.71
C ILE A 446 3.65 -22.87 -4.52
N ARG A 447 4.78 -22.32 -4.09
CA ARG A 447 5.62 -22.86 -3.00
C ARG A 447 5.36 -22.19 -1.64
N ASN A 448 4.37 -21.31 -1.59
CA ASN A 448 3.96 -20.59 -0.39
C ASN A 448 2.79 -21.32 0.28
N VAL A 449 3.06 -21.99 1.40
CA VAL A 449 2.09 -22.80 2.14
C VAL A 449 1.91 -22.20 3.53
N ALA A 450 0.70 -21.79 3.87
CA ALA A 450 0.40 -21.35 5.22
C ALA A 450 0.34 -22.54 6.18
N ILE A 451 -0.41 -23.58 5.79
CA ILE A 451 -0.74 -24.71 6.65
C ILE A 451 -0.72 -25.99 5.80
N ASP A 452 0.15 -26.94 6.13
CA ASP A 452 0.22 -28.25 5.50
C ASP A 452 -0.10 -29.34 6.54
N LEU A 453 -1.29 -29.90 6.41
CA LEU A 453 -1.87 -30.98 7.22
C LEU A 453 -2.19 -32.21 6.33
N SER A 454 -1.54 -32.31 5.17
CA SER A 454 -1.84 -33.32 4.14
C SER A 454 -1.67 -34.78 4.60
N THR A 455 -0.98 -35.00 5.72
CA THR A 455 -0.80 -36.32 6.34
C THR A 455 -1.97 -36.74 7.24
N ASN A 456 -2.91 -35.84 7.56
CA ASN A 456 -4.04 -36.14 8.44
C ASN A 456 -5.12 -36.95 7.70
N SER A 457 -5.42 -38.14 8.20
CA SER A 457 -6.47 -39.02 7.65
C SER A 457 -7.70 -39.15 8.55
N ALA A 458 -7.69 -38.56 9.74
CA ALA A 458 -8.79 -38.61 10.70
C ALA A 458 -9.79 -37.45 10.51
N GLY A 459 -9.33 -36.34 9.94
CA GLY A 459 -10.05 -35.07 9.84
C GLY A 459 -9.47 -34.04 10.80
N THR A 460 -9.37 -32.79 10.34
CA THR A 460 -8.85 -31.66 11.12
C THR A 460 -9.63 -30.38 10.85
N THR A 461 -9.57 -29.46 11.80
CA THR A 461 -10.21 -28.15 11.69
C THR A 461 -9.16 -27.05 11.66
N VAL A 462 -9.17 -26.23 10.61
CA VAL A 462 -8.53 -24.91 10.61
C VAL A 462 -9.61 -23.86 10.85
N ARG A 463 -9.56 -23.18 12.00
CA ARG A 463 -10.57 -22.19 12.40
C ARG A 463 -9.96 -20.80 12.55
N GLN A 464 -10.45 -19.83 11.78
CA GLN A 464 -10.09 -18.43 11.90
C GLN A 464 -11.18 -17.68 12.69
N ILE A 465 -10.83 -17.19 13.88
CA ILE A 465 -11.72 -16.48 14.81
C ILE A 465 -11.39 -14.99 14.86
N ALA A 466 -12.35 -14.16 15.25
CA ALA A 466 -12.12 -12.73 15.42
C ALA A 466 -10.94 -12.45 16.37
N ALA A 467 -10.10 -11.49 15.99
CA ALA A 467 -9.02 -11.01 16.83
C ALA A 467 -9.57 -10.30 18.08
N ALA A 468 -8.70 -10.06 19.06
CA ALA A 468 -9.04 -9.27 20.23
C ALA A 468 -9.51 -7.86 19.80
N SER A 469 -10.42 -7.26 20.57
CA SER A 469 -10.98 -5.93 20.29
C SER A 469 -9.87 -4.90 20.05
N GLY A 470 -9.89 -4.23 18.89
CA GLY A 470 -8.91 -3.21 18.51
C GLY A 470 -7.66 -3.76 17.78
N ALA A 471 -7.49 -5.08 17.67
CA ALA A 471 -6.44 -5.68 16.85
C ALA A 471 -6.84 -5.74 15.37
N ALA A 472 -5.85 -5.86 14.48
CA ALA A 472 -6.09 -6.13 13.07
C ALA A 472 -6.84 -7.46 12.89
N GLY A 473 -7.69 -7.56 11.88
CA GLY A 473 -8.38 -8.82 11.56
C GLY A 473 -7.38 -9.95 11.29
N PRO A 474 -7.71 -11.21 11.65
CA PRO A 474 -6.81 -12.34 11.44
C PRO A 474 -6.58 -12.58 9.94
N THR A 475 -5.42 -13.11 9.59
CA THR A 475 -5.06 -13.42 8.21
C THR A 475 -4.42 -14.80 8.08
N ILE A 476 -4.81 -15.56 7.06
CA ILE A 476 -4.03 -16.71 6.56
C ILE A 476 -3.61 -16.42 5.12
N THR A 477 -2.31 -16.41 4.85
CA THR A 477 -1.75 -16.13 3.51
C THR A 477 -0.85 -17.26 3.05
N GLY A 478 -1.14 -17.83 1.88
CA GLY A 478 -0.50 -19.03 1.34
C GLY A 478 -1.46 -20.22 1.30
N ALA A 479 -1.05 -21.31 0.65
CA ALA A 479 -1.90 -22.47 0.47
C ALA A 479 -2.24 -23.17 1.81
N ILE A 480 -3.43 -23.75 1.89
CA ILE A 480 -3.84 -24.66 2.98
C ILE A 480 -4.04 -26.04 2.39
N ARG A 481 -3.35 -27.05 2.92
CA ARG A 481 -3.45 -28.43 2.44
C ARG A 481 -3.98 -29.32 3.56
N PHE A 482 -5.17 -29.85 3.36
CA PHE A 482 -5.74 -30.89 4.21
C PHE A 482 -5.41 -32.29 3.67
N GLY A 483 -5.68 -33.31 4.47
CA GLY A 483 -5.38 -34.70 4.14
C GLY A 483 -6.62 -35.44 3.64
N SER A 484 -6.76 -36.73 3.95
CA SER A 484 -7.86 -37.58 3.44
C SER A 484 -9.06 -37.72 4.38
N GLY A 485 -9.02 -37.06 5.54
CA GLY A 485 -10.08 -37.07 6.52
C GLY A 485 -11.27 -36.20 6.14
N SER A 486 -12.26 -36.08 7.01
CA SER A 486 -13.32 -35.07 6.82
C SER A 486 -12.87 -33.76 7.45
N ASP A 487 -12.43 -32.84 6.61
CA ASP A 487 -11.71 -31.64 7.03
C ASP A 487 -12.61 -30.39 7.02
N THR A 488 -12.31 -29.44 7.91
CA THR A 488 -13.07 -28.19 8.03
C THR A 488 -12.15 -26.97 7.99
N LEU A 489 -12.44 -26.04 7.07
CA LEU A 489 -11.95 -24.66 7.12
C LEU A 489 -13.10 -23.74 7.56
N ASP A 490 -12.98 -23.16 8.74
CA ASP A 490 -13.98 -22.28 9.33
C ASP A 490 -13.48 -20.83 9.41
N ILE A 491 -14.05 -19.95 8.59
CA ILE A 491 -13.66 -18.54 8.46
C ILE A 491 -14.71 -17.66 9.15
N GLY A 492 -14.54 -17.42 10.45
CA GLY A 492 -15.45 -16.57 11.25
C GLY A 492 -15.17 -15.07 11.13
N ALA A 493 -13.95 -14.68 10.76
CA ALA A 493 -13.53 -13.28 10.60
C ALA A 493 -12.26 -13.17 9.74
N GLY A 494 -11.91 -11.96 9.32
CA GLY A 494 -10.65 -11.66 8.63
C GLY A 494 -10.56 -12.25 7.21
N THR A 495 -9.33 -12.48 6.74
CA THR A 495 -9.04 -12.87 5.35
C THR A 495 -8.27 -14.18 5.27
N VAL A 496 -8.63 -15.01 4.30
CA VAL A 496 -7.83 -16.17 3.87
C VAL A 496 -7.51 -16.00 2.39
N THR A 497 -6.23 -15.94 2.05
CA THR A 497 -5.74 -15.74 0.68
C THR A 497 -4.78 -16.86 0.30
N GLY A 498 -5.18 -17.68 -0.67
CA GLY A 498 -4.42 -18.84 -1.14
C GLY A 498 -5.32 -20.01 -1.51
N ASP A 499 -4.75 -20.97 -2.24
CA ASP A 499 -5.46 -22.17 -2.64
C ASP A 499 -5.65 -23.12 -1.44
N VAL A 500 -6.80 -23.78 -1.38
CA VAL A 500 -7.14 -24.77 -0.35
C VAL A 500 -7.41 -26.10 -1.03
N SER A 501 -6.78 -27.17 -0.56
CA SER A 501 -7.05 -28.54 -1.03
C SER A 501 -7.58 -29.39 0.11
N PHE A 502 -8.81 -29.88 -0.01
CA PHE A 502 -9.53 -30.64 1.02
C PHE A 502 -9.35 -32.17 0.95
N GLY A 503 -8.64 -32.71 -0.05
CA GLY A 503 -8.37 -34.15 -0.17
C GLY A 503 -9.64 -35.00 -0.27
N ALA A 504 -9.67 -36.19 0.36
CA ALA A 504 -10.87 -37.06 0.37
C ALA A 504 -11.83 -36.68 1.52
N GLY A 505 -12.84 -37.48 1.82
CA GLY A 505 -13.75 -37.23 2.97
C GLY A 505 -14.84 -36.21 2.70
N ASN A 506 -15.71 -35.98 3.69
CA ASN A 506 -16.81 -35.02 3.60
C ASN A 506 -16.34 -33.67 4.16
N ASN A 507 -15.88 -32.79 3.28
CA ASN A 507 -15.17 -31.59 3.68
C ASN A 507 -16.09 -30.39 3.79
N ARG A 508 -15.66 -29.40 4.57
CA ARG A 508 -16.45 -28.21 4.84
C ARG A 508 -15.61 -26.94 4.77
N LEU A 509 -16.04 -26.00 3.95
CA LEU A 509 -15.62 -24.61 4.01
C LEU A 509 -16.80 -23.78 4.54
N THR A 510 -16.71 -23.30 5.79
CA THR A 510 -17.70 -22.38 6.37
C THR A 510 -17.16 -20.96 6.44
N MET A 511 -18.01 -19.99 6.14
CA MET A 511 -17.70 -18.57 6.26
C MET A 511 -18.85 -17.87 6.98
N ALA A 512 -18.51 -17.01 7.94
CA ALA A 512 -19.49 -16.25 8.71
C ALA A 512 -18.98 -14.82 8.98
N GLY A 513 -19.84 -13.98 9.56
CA GLY A 513 -19.48 -12.60 9.93
C GLY A 513 -19.00 -11.80 8.73
N ALA A 514 -17.84 -11.15 8.85
CA ALA A 514 -17.18 -10.40 7.76
C ALA A 514 -15.96 -11.16 7.19
N GLY A 515 -15.97 -12.51 7.25
CA GLY A 515 -14.89 -13.33 6.70
C GLY A 515 -14.78 -13.23 5.17
N SER A 516 -13.56 -13.24 4.65
CA SER A 516 -13.29 -13.20 3.21
C SER A 516 -12.33 -14.31 2.79
N TYR A 517 -12.61 -14.95 1.66
CA TYR A 517 -11.78 -15.99 1.05
C TYR A 517 -11.39 -15.56 -0.37
N ALA A 518 -10.10 -15.70 -0.71
CA ALA A 518 -9.56 -15.41 -2.02
C ALA A 518 -8.63 -16.56 -2.49
N GLY A 519 -9.05 -17.34 -3.49
CA GLY A 519 -8.24 -18.45 -4.02
C GLY A 519 -9.06 -19.57 -4.67
N ARG A 520 -8.43 -20.70 -4.97
CA ARG A 520 -9.10 -21.93 -5.39
C ARG A 520 -9.34 -22.86 -4.19
N ALA A 521 -10.59 -23.16 -3.89
CA ALA A 521 -10.96 -24.26 -2.99
C ALA A 521 -11.22 -25.51 -3.83
N THR A 522 -10.37 -26.54 -3.69
CA THR A 522 -10.50 -27.83 -4.36
C THR A 522 -10.98 -28.87 -3.36
N PHE A 523 -12.18 -29.34 -3.57
CA PHE A 523 -12.85 -30.36 -2.79
C PHE A 523 -12.57 -31.78 -3.33
N GLY A 524 -13.00 -32.77 -2.56
CA GLY A 524 -12.76 -34.19 -2.83
C GLY A 524 -13.87 -34.84 -3.62
N SER A 525 -13.97 -36.16 -3.52
CA SER A 525 -15.10 -36.94 -4.05
C SER A 525 -16.17 -37.25 -2.99
N GLY A 526 -16.03 -36.72 -1.78
CA GLY A 526 -16.99 -36.91 -0.70
C GLY A 526 -18.19 -35.97 -0.83
N ALA A 527 -19.09 -35.97 0.17
CA ALA A 527 -20.19 -35.01 0.20
C ALA A 527 -19.69 -33.69 0.80
N ASP A 528 -19.26 -32.78 -0.07
CA ASP A 528 -18.58 -31.55 0.34
C ASP A 528 -19.55 -30.38 0.53
N THR A 529 -19.24 -29.47 1.46
CA THR A 529 -20.07 -28.29 1.74
C THR A 529 -19.27 -27.00 1.70
N LEU A 530 -19.75 -26.04 0.89
CA LEU A 530 -19.38 -24.64 0.96
C LEU A 530 -20.55 -23.82 1.54
N ALA A 531 -20.39 -23.24 2.72
CA ALA A 531 -21.43 -22.44 3.38
C ALA A 531 -20.94 -21.02 3.65
N ILE A 532 -21.69 -20.01 3.20
CA ILE A 532 -21.34 -18.59 3.28
C ILE A 532 -22.49 -17.84 3.97
N GLY A 533 -22.30 -17.32 5.17
CA GLY A 533 -23.31 -16.60 5.95
C GLY A 533 -22.90 -15.19 6.37
N GLY A 534 -23.76 -14.48 7.09
CA GLY A 534 -23.51 -13.11 7.55
C GLY A 534 -23.30 -12.13 6.40
N THR A 535 -22.12 -11.49 6.36
CA THR A 535 -21.66 -10.61 5.28
C THR A 535 -20.38 -11.17 4.61
N ALA A 536 -20.12 -12.47 4.78
CA ALA A 536 -18.91 -13.10 4.29
C ALA A 536 -18.86 -13.15 2.76
N ARG A 537 -17.65 -13.16 2.20
CA ARG A 537 -17.43 -13.16 0.75
C ARG A 537 -16.43 -14.22 0.31
N PHE A 538 -16.90 -15.16 -0.51
CA PHE A 538 -16.05 -16.06 -1.28
C PHE A 538 -15.68 -15.42 -2.62
N SER A 539 -14.39 -15.32 -2.93
CA SER A 539 -13.85 -14.77 -4.18
C SER A 539 -12.86 -15.74 -4.82
N GLY A 540 -13.20 -16.40 -5.94
CA GLY A 540 -12.25 -17.29 -6.61
C GLY A 540 -12.88 -18.50 -7.27
N THR A 541 -12.25 -19.68 -7.16
CA THR A 541 -12.79 -20.92 -7.77
C THR A 541 -13.18 -21.91 -6.69
N ALA A 542 -14.41 -22.43 -6.74
CA ALA A 542 -14.79 -23.63 -6.00
C ALA A 542 -14.85 -24.81 -6.98
N ASP A 543 -13.95 -25.77 -6.79
CA ASP A 543 -13.86 -27.00 -7.57
C ASP A 543 -14.35 -28.18 -6.75
N PHE A 544 -15.47 -28.77 -7.14
CA PHE A 544 -16.12 -29.89 -6.45
C PHE A 544 -15.68 -31.27 -6.98
N ALA A 545 -14.62 -31.32 -7.81
CA ALA A 545 -14.01 -32.53 -8.39
C ALA A 545 -14.96 -33.48 -9.17
N GLY A 546 -16.25 -33.19 -9.28
CA GLY A 546 -17.22 -33.87 -10.13
C GLY A 546 -17.85 -35.12 -9.51
N GLY A 547 -17.66 -35.38 -8.22
CA GLY A 547 -18.26 -36.51 -7.50
C GLY A 547 -18.69 -36.09 -6.10
N GLY A 548 -19.66 -36.80 -5.51
CA GLY A 548 -20.24 -36.41 -4.22
C GLY A 548 -21.65 -35.83 -4.34
N GLN A 549 -22.31 -35.65 -3.19
CA GLN A 549 -23.57 -34.90 -3.08
C GLN A 549 -23.26 -33.54 -2.46
N ASP A 550 -22.68 -32.67 -3.27
CA ASP A 550 -22.09 -31.41 -2.81
C ASP A 550 -23.12 -30.31 -2.67
N VAL A 551 -22.88 -29.40 -1.73
CA VAL A 551 -23.78 -28.29 -1.43
C VAL A 551 -23.03 -26.97 -1.36
N LEU A 552 -23.56 -25.96 -2.04
CA LEU A 552 -23.23 -24.55 -1.86
C LEU A 552 -24.42 -23.83 -1.22
N THR A 553 -24.27 -23.37 0.03
CA THR A 553 -25.30 -22.59 0.74
C THR A 553 -24.81 -21.16 0.96
N ILE A 554 -25.63 -20.18 0.57
CA ILE A 554 -25.40 -18.75 0.80
C ILE A 554 -26.56 -18.24 1.66
N ALA A 555 -26.28 -17.74 2.86
CA ALA A 555 -27.26 -17.24 3.81
C ALA A 555 -27.02 -15.77 4.16
N ASP A 556 -28.01 -15.13 4.78
CA ASP A 556 -27.99 -13.72 5.15
C ASP A 556 -27.65 -12.81 3.95
N ARG A 557 -26.59 -12.00 4.05
CA ARG A 557 -26.02 -11.17 2.98
C ARG A 557 -24.69 -11.73 2.47
N GLY A 558 -24.45 -13.03 2.66
CA GLY A 558 -23.27 -13.71 2.14
C GLY A 558 -23.17 -13.60 0.63
N VAL A 559 -21.94 -13.62 0.11
CA VAL A 559 -21.66 -13.49 -1.33
C VAL A 559 -20.73 -14.59 -1.80
N PHE A 560 -21.20 -15.38 -2.77
CA PHE A 560 -20.32 -16.15 -3.64
C PHE A 560 -20.03 -15.32 -4.89
N ALA A 561 -18.76 -15.05 -5.17
CA ALA A 561 -18.30 -14.36 -6.38
C ALA A 561 -17.15 -15.15 -7.01
N GLY A 562 -17.43 -15.97 -8.01
CA GLY A 562 -16.38 -16.85 -8.51
C GLY A 562 -16.81 -17.89 -9.51
N ARG A 563 -15.83 -18.68 -9.95
CA ARG A 563 -16.05 -19.81 -10.86
C ARG A 563 -16.44 -21.06 -10.08
N LEU A 564 -17.41 -21.79 -10.60
CA LEU A 564 -17.69 -23.17 -10.21
C LEU A 564 -17.01 -24.11 -11.21
N ALA A 565 -16.20 -25.04 -10.72
CA ALA A 565 -15.57 -26.10 -11.50
C ALA A 565 -16.10 -27.46 -11.04
N ASN A 566 -16.29 -28.36 -12.02
CA ASN A 566 -16.78 -29.72 -11.78
C ASN A 566 -18.04 -29.80 -10.89
N ALA A 567 -18.93 -28.81 -11.01
CA ALA A 567 -20.03 -28.60 -10.09
C ALA A 567 -21.37 -29.25 -10.53
N GLY A 568 -21.36 -30.15 -11.52
CA GLY A 568 -22.57 -30.63 -12.19
C GLY A 568 -23.60 -31.30 -11.28
N ALA A 569 -23.19 -31.82 -10.13
CA ALA A 569 -24.05 -32.41 -9.11
C ALA A 569 -24.36 -31.47 -7.93
N VAL A 570 -23.74 -30.29 -7.86
CA VAL A 570 -23.82 -29.38 -6.71
C VAL A 570 -25.22 -28.81 -6.56
N ALA A 571 -25.78 -28.92 -5.36
CA ALA A 571 -27.00 -28.21 -4.98
C ALA A 571 -26.66 -26.80 -4.48
N VAL A 572 -27.03 -25.77 -5.25
CA VAL A 572 -26.84 -24.37 -4.87
C VAL A 572 -28.10 -23.82 -4.22
N THR A 573 -27.98 -23.30 -3.00
CA THR A 573 -29.07 -22.65 -2.26
C THR A 573 -28.64 -21.26 -1.80
N VAL A 574 -29.35 -20.23 -2.25
CA VAL A 574 -29.32 -18.90 -1.64
C VAL A 574 -30.53 -18.82 -0.71
N ALA A 575 -30.32 -18.81 0.60
CA ALA A 575 -31.38 -18.68 1.58
C ALA A 575 -32.05 -17.30 1.48
N SER A 576 -33.24 -17.19 2.07
CA SER A 576 -33.94 -15.91 2.19
C SER A 576 -33.12 -14.93 3.04
N GLY A 577 -33.08 -13.65 2.64
CA GLY A 577 -32.37 -12.61 3.43
C GLY A 577 -31.41 -11.69 2.66
N GLY A 578 -31.29 -11.85 1.33
CA GLY A 578 -30.51 -10.92 0.49
C GLY A 578 -29.12 -11.40 0.04
N GLY A 579 -28.83 -12.70 0.14
CA GLY A 579 -27.56 -13.29 -0.29
C GLY A 579 -27.36 -13.19 -1.81
N THR A 580 -26.10 -13.21 -2.25
CA THR A 580 -25.74 -13.08 -3.69
C THR A 580 -24.99 -14.30 -4.20
N PHE A 581 -25.51 -14.90 -5.28
CA PHE A 581 -24.82 -15.90 -6.08
C PHE A 581 -24.33 -15.27 -7.38
N ALA A 582 -23.02 -14.97 -7.46
CA ALA A 582 -22.38 -14.34 -8.61
C ALA A 582 -21.38 -15.32 -9.27
N ALA A 583 -21.88 -16.15 -10.18
CA ALA A 583 -21.04 -17.09 -10.92
C ALA A 583 -20.26 -16.36 -12.03
N ASP A 584 -18.95 -16.60 -12.09
CA ASP A 584 -18.04 -16.09 -13.12
C ASP A 584 -17.90 -17.11 -14.26
N GLY A 585 -18.22 -16.67 -15.47
CA GLY A 585 -18.25 -17.55 -16.65
C GLY A 585 -19.41 -18.55 -16.61
N GLY A 586 -19.38 -19.50 -17.55
CA GLY A 586 -20.40 -20.53 -17.66
C GLY A 586 -20.31 -21.51 -16.48
N ALA A 587 -21.45 -21.89 -15.91
CA ALA A 587 -21.53 -22.82 -14.80
C ALA A 587 -22.49 -23.97 -15.12
N SER A 588 -22.20 -25.17 -14.63
CA SER A 588 -23.13 -26.31 -14.66
C SER A 588 -23.32 -26.84 -13.25
N ILE A 589 -24.56 -26.87 -12.77
CA ILE A 589 -24.94 -27.24 -11.39
C ILE A 589 -26.11 -28.22 -11.36
N GLY A 590 -26.27 -28.93 -10.23
CA GLY A 590 -27.31 -29.94 -10.04
C GLY A 590 -28.69 -29.32 -9.82
N SER A 591 -28.80 -28.36 -8.90
CA SER A 591 -30.05 -27.64 -8.61
C SER A 591 -29.78 -26.21 -8.15
N LEU A 592 -30.77 -25.31 -8.31
CA LEU A 592 -30.69 -23.92 -7.86
C LEU A 592 -31.92 -23.53 -7.05
N THR A 593 -31.75 -23.12 -5.80
CA THR A 593 -32.81 -22.50 -5.01
C THR A 593 -32.43 -21.07 -4.68
N LEU A 594 -33.22 -20.11 -5.14
CA LEU A 594 -33.13 -18.71 -4.73
C LEU A 594 -34.27 -18.43 -3.74
N GLY A 595 -33.94 -18.10 -2.50
CA GLY A 595 -34.89 -17.72 -1.47
C GLY A 595 -35.50 -16.34 -1.71
N THR A 596 -36.31 -15.88 -0.76
CA THR A 596 -36.94 -14.56 -0.86
C THR A 596 -35.87 -13.46 -0.78
N GLY A 597 -35.90 -12.51 -1.72
CA GLY A 597 -34.96 -11.39 -1.79
C GLY A 597 -33.55 -11.74 -2.26
N SER A 598 -33.30 -12.96 -2.75
CA SER A 598 -31.98 -13.39 -3.21
C SER A 598 -31.52 -12.65 -4.48
N ILE A 599 -30.20 -12.51 -4.65
CA ILE A 599 -29.61 -11.90 -5.84
C ILE A 599 -28.87 -12.96 -6.65
N LEU A 600 -29.30 -13.15 -7.90
CA LEU A 600 -28.54 -13.87 -8.92
C LEU A 600 -27.73 -12.86 -9.71
N SER A 601 -26.42 -13.04 -9.80
CA SER A 601 -25.57 -12.15 -10.59
C SER A 601 -24.84 -12.90 -11.69
N VAL A 602 -24.92 -12.37 -12.92
CA VAL A 602 -24.39 -13.02 -14.12
C VAL A 602 -23.53 -12.03 -14.89
N ALA A 603 -22.34 -12.46 -15.32
CA ALA A 603 -21.49 -11.67 -16.20
C ALA A 603 -22.01 -11.72 -17.63
N LEU A 604 -21.97 -10.59 -18.34
CA LEU A 604 -22.35 -10.49 -19.74
C LEU A 604 -21.11 -10.43 -20.64
N ASP A 605 -20.96 -11.45 -21.47
CA ASP A 605 -19.94 -11.63 -22.48
C ASP A 605 -20.60 -11.96 -23.82
N ARG A 606 -20.63 -10.97 -24.72
CA ARG A 606 -21.22 -11.14 -26.05
C ARG A 606 -20.39 -12.06 -26.94
N ALA A 607 -19.07 -12.08 -26.77
CA ALA A 607 -18.15 -12.88 -27.58
C ALA A 607 -18.24 -14.36 -27.21
N ASN A 608 -18.51 -14.68 -25.94
CA ASN A 608 -18.65 -16.03 -25.43
C ASN A 608 -20.04 -16.27 -24.82
N PRO A 609 -21.09 -16.53 -25.63
CA PRO A 609 -22.45 -16.73 -25.12
C PRO A 609 -22.58 -17.81 -24.04
N THR A 610 -21.74 -18.85 -24.08
CA THR A 610 -21.69 -19.92 -23.08
C THR A 610 -21.14 -19.46 -21.74
N ALA A 611 -20.38 -18.36 -21.70
CA ALA A 611 -19.87 -17.77 -20.46
C ALA A 611 -20.95 -17.03 -19.65
N ASN A 612 -22.10 -16.78 -20.26
CA ASN A 612 -23.24 -16.11 -19.60
C ASN A 612 -24.20 -17.11 -18.96
N LEU A 613 -24.08 -18.39 -19.29
CA LEU A 613 -25.10 -19.39 -19.00
C LEU A 613 -24.79 -20.13 -17.71
N ILE A 614 -25.77 -20.12 -16.79
CA ILE A 614 -25.87 -21.10 -15.71
C ILE A 614 -26.79 -22.23 -16.19
N GLN A 615 -26.22 -23.42 -16.39
CA GLN A 615 -26.94 -24.63 -16.73
C GLN A 615 -27.27 -25.42 -15.46
N VAL A 616 -28.55 -25.58 -15.16
CA VAL A 616 -29.05 -26.36 -14.02
C VAL A 616 -29.62 -27.67 -14.54
N GLY A 617 -29.03 -28.80 -14.15
CA GLY A 617 -29.46 -30.12 -14.61
C GLY A 617 -30.84 -30.51 -14.07
N GLY A 618 -31.14 -30.13 -12.82
CA GLY A 618 -32.39 -30.42 -12.13
C GLY A 618 -33.31 -29.20 -12.00
N ALA A 619 -33.93 -29.07 -10.83
CA ALA A 619 -34.91 -28.03 -10.57
C ALA A 619 -34.27 -26.69 -10.18
N THR A 620 -34.87 -25.61 -10.69
CA THR A 620 -34.67 -24.25 -10.20
C THR A 620 -35.96 -23.73 -9.54
N THR A 621 -35.83 -23.20 -8.33
CA THR A 621 -36.91 -22.51 -7.61
C THR A 621 -36.50 -21.07 -7.30
N ILE A 622 -37.32 -20.10 -7.67
CA ILE A 622 -37.08 -18.67 -7.41
C ILE A 622 -38.15 -18.12 -6.49
N GLY A 623 -37.74 -17.69 -5.29
CA GLY A 623 -38.58 -17.06 -4.28
C GLY A 623 -38.93 -15.62 -4.61
N ALA A 624 -39.93 -15.07 -3.91
CA ALA A 624 -40.41 -13.70 -4.12
C ALA A 624 -39.30 -12.65 -4.00
N ASP A 625 -39.47 -11.51 -4.68
CA ASP A 625 -38.56 -10.36 -4.63
C ASP A 625 -37.09 -10.65 -5.01
N SER A 626 -36.83 -11.74 -5.73
CA SER A 626 -35.49 -12.08 -6.19
C SER A 626 -35.03 -11.11 -7.28
N ARG A 627 -33.74 -10.76 -7.28
CA ARG A 627 -33.16 -9.81 -8.25
C ARG A 627 -32.11 -10.48 -9.14
N LEU A 628 -32.10 -10.11 -10.42
CA LEU A 628 -31.06 -10.43 -11.38
C LEU A 628 -30.16 -9.21 -11.59
N ALA A 629 -28.92 -9.30 -11.13
CA ALA A 629 -27.88 -8.28 -11.35
C ALA A 629 -27.00 -8.68 -12.53
N LEU A 630 -26.81 -7.77 -13.50
CA LEU A 630 -25.97 -8.03 -14.67
C LEU A 630 -24.62 -7.37 -14.44
N ARG A 631 -23.53 -8.13 -14.60
CA ARG A 631 -22.17 -7.61 -14.49
C ARG A 631 -21.61 -7.40 -15.89
N VAL A 632 -21.43 -6.14 -16.24
CA VAL A 632 -20.87 -5.74 -17.52
C VAL A 632 -19.40 -5.42 -17.31
N THR A 633 -18.52 -6.17 -17.96
CA THR A 633 -17.08 -5.94 -17.92
C THR A 633 -16.58 -5.34 -19.22
N GLY A 634 -15.84 -4.22 -19.13
CA GLY A 634 -15.19 -3.56 -20.27
C GLY A 634 -16.07 -2.56 -21.02
N GLY A 635 -15.52 -2.01 -22.11
CA GLY A 635 -16.16 -0.99 -22.96
C GLY A 635 -16.79 -1.53 -24.25
N ALA A 636 -17.01 -2.84 -24.35
CA ALA A 636 -17.61 -3.43 -25.53
C ALA A 636 -19.10 -3.07 -25.65
N ASP A 637 -19.65 -3.14 -26.88
CA ASP A 637 -21.09 -3.06 -27.09
C ASP A 637 -21.76 -4.34 -26.58
N ILE A 638 -22.62 -4.17 -25.57
CA ILE A 638 -23.38 -5.25 -24.93
C ILE A 638 -24.82 -5.33 -25.42
N ALA A 639 -25.21 -4.59 -26.46
CA ALA A 639 -26.54 -4.75 -27.04
C ALA A 639 -26.68 -6.16 -27.62
N GLY A 640 -27.72 -6.87 -27.22
CA GLY A 640 -27.94 -8.25 -27.63
C GLY A 640 -28.80 -9.01 -26.64
N ARG A 641 -28.98 -10.28 -26.95
CA ARG A 641 -29.79 -11.21 -26.17
C ARG A 641 -28.88 -12.22 -25.47
N TYR A 642 -29.09 -12.39 -24.17
CA TYR A 642 -28.27 -13.22 -23.30
C TYR A 642 -29.14 -14.25 -22.60
N VAL A 643 -28.89 -15.54 -22.83
CA VAL A 643 -29.50 -16.61 -22.00
C VAL A 643 -28.63 -16.77 -20.76
N VAL A 644 -29.20 -16.44 -19.60
CA VAL A 644 -28.45 -16.40 -18.33
C VAL A 644 -28.69 -17.63 -17.46
N LEU A 645 -29.83 -18.32 -17.66
CA LEU A 645 -30.21 -19.49 -16.89
C LEU A 645 -31.00 -20.48 -17.76
N ARG A 646 -30.63 -21.75 -17.69
CA ARG A 646 -31.40 -22.88 -18.23
C ARG A 646 -31.56 -23.94 -17.16
N SER A 647 -32.76 -24.49 -17.00
CA SER A 647 -33.05 -25.48 -15.96
C SER A 647 -33.73 -26.74 -16.52
N GLY A 648 -33.66 -27.87 -15.80
CA GLY A 648 -34.49 -29.03 -16.08
C GLY A 648 -35.98 -28.72 -15.84
N THR A 649 -36.28 -28.08 -14.72
CA THR A 649 -37.60 -27.47 -14.42
C THR A 649 -37.41 -26.10 -13.79
N LEU A 650 -38.15 -25.08 -14.22
CA LEU A 650 -38.10 -23.73 -13.64
C LEU A 650 -39.43 -23.34 -12.98
N THR A 651 -39.37 -22.97 -11.70
CA THR A 651 -40.53 -22.47 -10.94
C THR A 651 -40.23 -21.08 -10.36
N GLY A 652 -41.24 -20.21 -10.36
CA GLY A 652 -41.11 -18.85 -9.81
C GLY A 652 -40.39 -17.85 -10.71
N ALA A 653 -40.27 -18.08 -12.02
CA ALA A 653 -39.58 -17.16 -12.94
C ALA A 653 -40.10 -15.70 -12.86
N ASN A 654 -41.40 -15.52 -12.63
CA ASN A 654 -42.03 -14.20 -12.49
C ASN A 654 -41.64 -13.45 -11.19
N ASN A 655 -41.01 -14.14 -10.23
CA ASN A 655 -40.51 -13.53 -9.00
C ASN A 655 -39.16 -12.84 -9.20
N LEU A 656 -38.53 -12.98 -10.37
CA LEU A 656 -37.24 -12.39 -10.69
C LEU A 656 -37.43 -11.04 -11.39
N SER A 657 -36.92 -9.95 -10.79
CA SER A 657 -36.82 -8.63 -11.42
C SER A 657 -35.36 -8.27 -11.70
N LEU A 658 -35.09 -7.34 -12.61
CA LEU A 658 -33.74 -6.79 -12.75
C LEU A 658 -33.37 -5.97 -11.51
N ALA A 659 -32.10 -6.02 -11.11
CA ALA A 659 -31.59 -5.10 -10.11
C ALA A 659 -31.53 -3.67 -10.67
N ASP A 660 -31.65 -2.68 -9.79
CA ASP A 660 -31.47 -1.28 -10.16
C ASP A 660 -30.07 -1.07 -10.77
N GLN A 661 -29.97 -0.27 -11.84
CA GLN A 661 -28.68 0.02 -12.49
C GLN A 661 -27.93 -1.24 -12.94
N SER A 662 -28.63 -2.25 -13.48
CA SER A 662 -28.01 -3.50 -13.96
C SER A 662 -27.12 -3.33 -15.20
N VAL A 663 -27.29 -2.27 -15.98
CA VAL A 663 -26.49 -2.00 -17.18
C VAL A 663 -26.08 -0.52 -17.23
N PRO A 664 -24.95 -0.19 -17.88
CA PRO A 664 -24.54 1.20 -18.04
C PRO A 664 -25.62 2.06 -18.71
N PHE A 665 -25.56 3.38 -18.48
CA PHE A 665 -26.60 4.35 -18.87
C PHE A 665 -26.97 4.28 -20.35
N LEU A 666 -26.03 3.96 -21.24
CA LEU A 666 -26.26 3.81 -22.67
C LEU A 666 -27.29 2.73 -23.01
N TYR A 667 -27.47 1.74 -22.14
CA TYR A 667 -28.31 0.58 -22.39
C TYR A 667 -29.54 0.56 -21.48
N ARG A 668 -30.54 -0.19 -21.91
CA ARG A 668 -31.67 -0.65 -21.09
C ARG A 668 -31.74 -2.16 -21.20
N SER A 669 -32.17 -2.83 -20.13
CA SER A 669 -32.33 -4.28 -20.10
C SER A 669 -33.73 -4.69 -19.69
N ALA A 670 -34.18 -5.83 -20.20
CA ALA A 670 -35.45 -6.45 -19.82
C ALA A 670 -35.29 -7.97 -19.73
N ILE A 671 -35.91 -8.59 -18.72
CA ILE A 671 -36.05 -10.06 -18.66
C ILE A 671 -37.11 -10.47 -19.68
N VAL A 672 -36.78 -11.50 -20.47
CA VAL A 672 -37.63 -11.99 -21.56
C VAL A 672 -37.91 -13.46 -21.34
N ALA A 673 -39.19 -13.82 -21.32
CA ALA A 673 -39.63 -15.20 -21.31
C ALA A 673 -39.71 -15.73 -22.74
N THR A 674 -38.93 -16.76 -23.09
CA THR A 674 -38.99 -17.39 -24.42
C THR A 674 -39.22 -18.88 -24.41
N LEU A 675 -38.81 -19.57 -23.35
CA LEU A 675 -39.04 -20.99 -23.15
C LEU A 675 -39.38 -21.25 -21.67
N PRO A 676 -40.19 -22.28 -21.35
CA PRO A 676 -40.68 -22.52 -19.99
C PRO A 676 -39.58 -22.69 -18.92
N ASN A 677 -38.38 -23.10 -19.33
CA ASN A 677 -37.26 -23.44 -18.45
C ASN A 677 -36.04 -22.52 -18.62
N GLU A 678 -36.20 -21.36 -19.25
CA GLU A 678 -35.09 -20.43 -19.53
C GLU A 678 -35.37 -19.03 -18.99
N ILE A 679 -34.31 -18.35 -18.55
CA ILE A 679 -34.31 -16.90 -18.31
C ILE A 679 -33.33 -16.27 -19.28
N ALA A 680 -33.83 -15.34 -20.09
CA ALA A 680 -33.03 -14.53 -20.98
C ALA A 680 -33.19 -13.04 -20.64
N VAL A 681 -32.17 -12.27 -21.00
CA VAL A 681 -32.17 -10.81 -20.88
C VAL A 681 -31.87 -10.22 -22.25
N ASP A 682 -32.74 -9.32 -22.70
CA ASP A 682 -32.45 -8.45 -23.83
C ASP A 682 -31.84 -7.16 -23.31
N VAL A 683 -30.65 -6.83 -23.81
CA VAL A 683 -29.99 -5.55 -23.60
C VAL A 683 -30.08 -4.78 -24.89
N THR A 684 -30.66 -3.58 -24.85
CA THR A 684 -30.82 -2.71 -26.03
C THR A 684 -30.19 -1.37 -25.76
N ARG A 685 -29.54 -0.79 -26.78
CA ARG A 685 -29.08 0.59 -26.73
C ARG A 685 -30.30 1.52 -26.66
N LYS A 686 -30.27 2.51 -25.78
CA LYS A 686 -31.30 3.55 -25.71
C LYS A 686 -31.28 4.38 -27.00
N ALA A 687 -32.45 4.85 -27.44
CA ALA A 687 -32.54 5.81 -28.54
C ALA A 687 -31.96 7.17 -28.12
N ASN A 688 -31.54 7.99 -29.08
CA ASN A 688 -30.98 9.33 -28.81
C ASN A 688 -31.95 10.21 -28.00
N THR A 689 -33.26 10.07 -28.22
CA THR A 689 -34.30 10.78 -27.46
C THR A 689 -34.37 10.35 -25.98
N GLU A 690 -33.99 9.12 -25.67
CA GLU A 690 -33.96 8.58 -24.30
C GLU A 690 -32.65 8.90 -23.56
N LEU A 691 -31.58 9.22 -24.30
CA LEU A 691 -30.27 9.59 -23.73
C LEU A 691 -30.24 11.04 -23.21
N GLY A 692 -31.28 11.84 -23.54
CA GLY A 692 -31.36 13.25 -23.16
C GLY A 692 -30.29 14.10 -23.85
N PHE A 693 -29.89 13.72 -25.06
CA PHE A 693 -28.90 14.46 -25.84
C PHE A 693 -29.44 15.80 -26.32
N ASN A 694 -28.55 16.79 -26.38
CA ASN A 694 -28.77 18.00 -27.17
C ASN A 694 -28.61 17.71 -28.67
N ARG A 695 -28.91 18.70 -29.52
CA ARG A 695 -28.84 18.54 -30.99
C ARG A 695 -27.44 18.12 -31.47
N ALA A 696 -26.39 18.72 -30.93
CA ALA A 696 -25.01 18.44 -31.32
C ALA A 696 -24.60 17.00 -30.97
N GLN A 697 -24.80 16.60 -29.72
CA GLN A 697 -24.58 15.23 -29.25
C GLN A 697 -25.35 14.22 -30.09
N ALA A 698 -26.65 14.44 -30.32
CA ALA A 698 -27.50 13.54 -31.10
C ALA A 698 -27.03 13.39 -32.56
N SER A 699 -26.46 14.44 -33.15
CA SER A 699 -25.94 14.41 -34.53
C SER A 699 -24.60 13.70 -34.67
N ALA A 700 -23.79 13.67 -33.61
CA ALA A 700 -22.44 13.11 -33.62
C ALA A 700 -22.34 11.70 -33.01
N PHE A 701 -23.31 11.31 -32.17
CA PHE A 701 -23.17 10.15 -31.30
C PHE A 701 -22.91 8.83 -32.03
N ASP A 702 -23.53 8.59 -33.19
CA ASP A 702 -23.29 7.35 -33.94
C ASP A 702 -21.86 7.29 -34.50
N SER A 703 -21.31 8.43 -34.94
CA SER A 703 -19.91 8.52 -35.34
C SER A 703 -18.96 8.37 -34.14
N ILE A 704 -19.31 8.94 -32.98
CA ILE A 704 -18.55 8.78 -31.73
C ILE A 704 -18.52 7.31 -31.32
N ASP A 705 -19.68 6.65 -31.25
CA ASP A 705 -19.78 5.26 -30.81
C ASP A 705 -19.06 4.28 -31.76
N ALA A 706 -19.07 4.56 -33.07
CA ALA A 706 -18.24 3.83 -34.02
C ALA A 706 -16.74 4.04 -33.76
N ALA A 707 -16.31 5.26 -33.46
CA ALA A 707 -14.92 5.60 -33.17
C ALA A 707 -14.41 4.95 -31.87
N LEU A 708 -15.27 4.81 -30.85
CA LEU A 708 -14.94 4.10 -29.60
C LEU A 708 -14.45 2.67 -29.86
N GLY A 709 -14.91 2.01 -30.93
CA GLY A 709 -14.40 0.69 -31.33
C GLY A 709 -12.89 0.64 -31.60
N GLY A 710 -12.26 1.78 -31.88
CA GLY A 710 -10.82 1.91 -32.10
C GLY A 710 -9.96 2.00 -30.84
N ASP A 711 -10.55 2.19 -29.65
CA ASP A 711 -9.84 2.32 -28.38
C ASP A 711 -10.64 1.73 -27.21
N ALA A 712 -10.23 0.56 -26.73
CA ALA A 712 -10.96 -0.16 -25.68
C ALA A 712 -11.01 0.59 -24.33
N ARG A 713 -10.01 1.43 -24.02
CA ARG A 713 -9.96 2.16 -22.74
C ARG A 713 -10.89 3.36 -22.77
N VAL A 714 -10.89 4.13 -23.87
CA VAL A 714 -11.85 5.23 -24.07
C VAL A 714 -13.27 4.67 -24.16
N ALA A 715 -13.46 3.55 -24.88
CA ALA A 715 -14.75 2.87 -24.93
C ALA A 715 -15.24 2.46 -23.54
N ALA A 716 -14.38 1.94 -22.68
CA ALA A 716 -14.74 1.57 -21.30
C ALA A 716 -15.09 2.80 -20.46
N ALA A 717 -14.32 3.89 -20.60
CA ALA A 717 -14.55 5.15 -19.91
C ALA A 717 -15.85 5.86 -20.33
N VAL A 718 -16.37 5.59 -21.54
CA VAL A 718 -17.64 6.15 -22.04
C VAL A 718 -18.81 5.18 -21.84
N ARG A 719 -18.73 3.96 -22.39
CA ARG A 719 -19.83 2.98 -22.36
C ARG A 719 -20.03 2.33 -20.98
N GLY A 720 -19.06 2.42 -20.08
CA GLY A 720 -19.14 1.91 -18.71
C GLY A 720 -19.84 2.85 -17.72
N LEU A 721 -20.25 4.05 -18.14
CA LEU A 721 -20.87 5.05 -17.26
C LEU A 721 -22.33 4.71 -16.97
N TYR A 722 -22.67 4.63 -15.68
CA TYR A 722 -24.04 4.39 -15.18
C TYR A 722 -24.82 5.70 -14.93
N ASP A 723 -24.10 6.80 -14.70
CA ASP A 723 -24.71 8.12 -14.54
C ASP A 723 -24.92 8.82 -15.90
N GLY A 724 -26.12 9.33 -16.10
CA GLY A 724 -26.50 9.96 -17.38
C GLY A 724 -25.84 11.31 -17.62
N ALA A 725 -25.52 12.08 -16.57
CA ALA A 725 -24.84 13.37 -16.73
C ALA A 725 -23.36 13.15 -17.07
N ALA A 726 -22.69 12.23 -16.38
CA ALA A 726 -21.33 11.80 -16.69
C ALA A 726 -21.23 11.28 -18.12
N PHE A 727 -22.18 10.44 -18.55
CA PHE A 727 -22.22 9.91 -19.91
C PHE A 727 -22.31 11.02 -20.97
N ARG A 728 -23.23 11.97 -20.81
CA ARG A 728 -23.36 13.10 -21.73
C ARG A 728 -22.13 13.99 -21.75
N SER A 729 -21.52 14.23 -20.58
CA SER A 729 -20.26 14.99 -20.48
C SER A 729 -19.12 14.29 -21.21
N ALA A 730 -18.99 12.96 -21.09
CA ALA A 730 -17.99 12.20 -21.80
C ALA A 730 -18.20 12.26 -23.33
N VAL A 731 -19.45 12.26 -23.80
CA VAL A 731 -19.79 12.47 -25.23
C VAL A 731 -19.44 13.90 -25.68
N ASP A 732 -19.69 14.93 -24.86
CA ASP A 732 -19.35 16.33 -25.19
C ASP A 732 -17.84 16.54 -25.37
N GLN A 733 -17.01 15.86 -24.57
CA GLN A 733 -15.55 15.91 -24.71
C GLN A 733 -15.06 15.41 -26.08
N MET A 734 -15.87 14.60 -26.78
CA MET A 734 -15.54 14.05 -28.10
C MET A 734 -15.84 15.02 -29.26
N LEU A 735 -16.48 16.17 -29.01
CA LEU A 735 -16.88 17.12 -30.05
C LEU A 735 -15.77 18.18 -30.32
N PRO A 736 -15.60 18.66 -31.57
CA PRO A 736 -14.71 19.77 -31.92
C PRO A 736 -15.28 21.13 -31.48
N ASN A 737 -14.54 22.22 -31.70
CA ASN A 737 -15.06 23.59 -31.54
C ASN A 737 -16.17 23.91 -32.58
N TYR A 738 -17.34 24.36 -32.10
CA TYR A 738 -18.50 24.66 -32.96
C TYR A 738 -19.42 25.76 -32.42
N ALA A 739 -19.21 26.24 -31.19
CA ALA A 739 -20.11 27.19 -30.55
C ALA A 739 -20.02 28.64 -31.08
N GLY A 740 -19.02 28.92 -31.92
CA GLY A 740 -18.81 30.22 -32.58
C GLY A 740 -17.83 31.18 -31.88
N GLY A 741 -17.14 30.75 -30.81
CA GLY A 741 -16.23 31.60 -30.03
C GLY A 741 -15.06 32.14 -30.86
N VAL A 742 -14.44 31.30 -31.71
CA VAL A 742 -13.39 31.72 -32.65
C VAL A 742 -13.80 32.94 -33.49
N PHE A 743 -15.00 32.91 -34.09
CA PHE A 743 -15.50 34.02 -34.90
C PHE A 743 -15.80 35.27 -34.05
N GLU A 744 -16.31 35.11 -32.83
CA GLU A 744 -16.53 36.22 -31.90
C GLU A 744 -15.22 36.93 -31.57
N SER A 745 -14.18 36.17 -31.24
CA SER A 745 -12.89 36.74 -30.84
C SER A 745 -12.23 37.54 -31.96
N VAL A 746 -12.08 36.96 -33.15
CA VAL A 746 -11.39 37.64 -34.27
C VAL A 746 -12.14 38.88 -34.76
N THR A 747 -13.48 38.89 -34.65
CA THR A 747 -14.30 40.06 -35.03
C THR A 747 -14.35 41.13 -33.94
N LEU A 748 -14.35 40.78 -32.65
CA LEU A 748 -14.17 41.73 -31.55
C LEU A 748 -12.81 42.43 -31.64
N ALA A 749 -11.75 41.65 -31.89
CA ALA A 749 -10.40 42.16 -32.05
C ALA A 749 -10.32 43.18 -33.18
N SER A 750 -10.82 42.82 -34.37
CA SER A 750 -10.83 43.72 -35.54
C SER A 750 -11.69 44.99 -35.32
N ARG A 751 -12.84 44.87 -34.64
CA ARG A 751 -13.67 46.02 -34.26
C ARG A 751 -12.95 47.01 -33.35
N ALA A 752 -12.21 46.50 -32.37
CA ALA A 752 -11.44 47.35 -31.47
C ALA A 752 -10.30 48.09 -32.20
N VAL A 753 -9.68 47.47 -33.21
CA VAL A 753 -8.70 48.13 -34.09
C VAL A 753 -9.33 49.26 -34.93
N ALA A 754 -10.60 49.13 -35.34
CA ALA A 754 -11.29 50.14 -36.13
C ALA A 754 -11.70 51.39 -35.34
N GLY A 755 -11.80 51.29 -34.01
CA GLY A 755 -12.29 52.34 -33.10
C GLY A 755 -11.69 53.75 -33.29
N PRO A 756 -10.35 53.91 -33.38
CA PRO A 756 -9.69 55.22 -33.46
C PRO A 756 -10.12 56.11 -34.63
N ALA A 757 -10.62 55.53 -35.73
CA ALA A 757 -11.10 56.28 -36.89
C ALA A 757 -12.33 57.15 -36.56
N SER A 758 -13.08 56.79 -35.51
CA SER A 758 -14.29 57.46 -35.04
C SER A 758 -14.06 58.37 -33.82
N ASP A 759 -12.81 58.59 -33.41
CA ASP A 759 -12.49 59.43 -32.25
C ASP A 759 -12.78 60.91 -32.53
N PRO A 760 -13.41 61.62 -31.57
CA PRO A 760 -13.55 63.07 -31.62
C PRO A 760 -12.21 63.77 -31.88
N LEU A 761 -12.21 64.64 -32.88
CA LEU A 761 -11.10 65.54 -33.13
C LEU A 761 -11.34 66.83 -32.34
N GLY A 762 -10.43 67.15 -31.42
CA GLY A 762 -10.39 68.46 -30.76
C GLY A 762 -10.21 69.59 -31.78
N SER A 763 -10.60 70.81 -31.41
CA SER A 763 -10.65 71.94 -32.34
C SER A 763 -9.32 72.70 -32.49
N TYR A 764 -8.20 72.08 -32.89
CA TYR A 764 -6.98 72.84 -33.25
C TYR A 764 -6.16 72.17 -34.37
N LEU A 765 -5.47 73.03 -35.16
CA LEU A 765 -4.72 72.72 -36.38
C LEU A 765 -3.53 71.82 -36.09
N ALA A 766 -3.48 70.63 -36.69
CA ALA A 766 -2.26 69.82 -36.67
C ALA A 766 -1.20 70.46 -37.58
N GLU A 767 0.04 70.58 -37.08
CA GLU A 767 1.15 71.29 -37.73
C GLU A 767 1.76 70.58 -38.97
N GLY A 768 1.25 69.40 -39.37
CA GLY A 768 1.72 68.70 -40.57
C GLY A 768 0.69 67.73 -41.22
N PRO A 769 1.01 67.18 -42.41
CA PRO A 769 0.11 66.35 -43.20
C PRO A 769 0.08 64.89 -42.76
N TRP A 770 0.94 64.46 -41.82
CA TRP A 770 1.04 63.07 -41.37
C TRP A 770 0.58 62.90 -39.92
N GLY A 771 -0.10 61.79 -39.64
CA GLY A 771 -0.46 61.38 -38.30
C GLY A 771 -0.08 59.92 -38.06
N MET A 772 0.46 59.62 -36.89
CA MET A 772 0.76 58.26 -36.45
C MET A 772 -0.14 57.89 -35.28
N THR A 773 -0.54 56.62 -35.22
CA THR A 773 -1.35 56.07 -34.13
C THR A 773 -0.73 54.78 -33.63
N PHE A 774 -0.74 54.59 -32.32
CA PHE A 774 -0.36 53.35 -31.67
C PHE A 774 -1.42 52.99 -30.63
N THR A 775 -2.01 51.79 -30.73
CA THR A 775 -3.18 51.41 -29.94
C THR A 775 -3.05 49.98 -29.41
N PRO A 776 -2.66 49.79 -28.14
CA PRO A 776 -2.96 48.56 -27.40
C PRO A 776 -4.46 48.34 -27.23
N ILE A 777 -4.85 47.07 -27.35
CA ILE A 777 -6.24 46.61 -27.39
C ILE A 777 -6.37 45.37 -26.50
N GLY A 778 -7.51 45.23 -25.82
CA GLY A 778 -7.94 44.00 -25.16
C GLY A 778 -9.43 43.77 -25.37
N TRP A 779 -9.84 42.51 -25.40
CA TRP A 779 -11.25 42.12 -25.47
C TRP A 779 -11.49 40.87 -24.65
N ASP A 780 -12.74 40.74 -24.22
CA ASP A 780 -13.23 39.63 -23.42
C ASP A 780 -14.72 39.44 -23.74
N ALA A 781 -15.17 38.21 -23.95
CA ALA A 781 -16.58 37.92 -24.10
C ALA A 781 -16.85 36.48 -23.68
N SER A 782 -18.04 36.23 -23.18
CA SER A 782 -18.47 34.88 -22.82
C SER A 782 -19.88 34.62 -23.33
N LYS A 783 -20.21 33.34 -23.39
CA LYS A 783 -21.55 32.86 -23.71
C LYS A 783 -21.87 31.67 -22.80
N ALA A 784 -22.96 31.76 -22.04
CA ALA A 784 -23.48 30.61 -21.30
C ALA A 784 -24.02 29.52 -22.23
N THR A 785 -24.19 28.29 -21.70
CA THR A 785 -24.74 27.18 -22.49
C THR A 785 -26.18 27.50 -22.93
N ARG A 786 -26.43 27.46 -24.24
CA ARG A 786 -27.71 27.77 -24.90
C ARG A 786 -28.02 26.73 -25.98
N GLY A 787 -28.18 27.13 -27.25
CA GLY A 787 -28.37 26.21 -28.38
C GLY A 787 -27.13 25.37 -28.68
N THR A 788 -25.97 25.84 -28.21
CA THR A 788 -24.69 25.12 -28.18
C THR A 788 -24.06 25.22 -26.78
N THR A 789 -22.92 24.56 -26.61
CA THR A 789 -21.96 24.72 -25.51
C THR A 789 -21.60 26.19 -25.24
N SER A 790 -21.23 26.46 -23.99
CA SER A 790 -20.67 27.75 -23.56
C SER A 790 -19.31 28.01 -24.18
N TYR A 791 -18.90 29.28 -24.24
CA TYR A 791 -17.51 29.64 -24.53
C TYR A 791 -17.05 30.85 -23.71
N ASP A 792 -15.74 30.95 -23.54
CA ASP A 792 -15.02 32.11 -23.00
C ASP A 792 -13.95 32.51 -24.01
N VAL A 793 -14.02 33.75 -24.49
CA VAL A 793 -13.04 34.32 -25.40
C VAL A 793 -12.38 35.53 -24.78
N ARG A 794 -11.06 35.61 -24.93
CA ARG A 794 -10.29 36.77 -24.47
C ARG A 794 -9.05 36.93 -25.32
N GLY A 795 -8.58 38.17 -25.41
CA GLY A 795 -7.35 38.44 -26.14
C GLY A 795 -6.84 39.84 -25.95
N TRP A 796 -5.69 40.08 -26.56
CA TRP A 796 -4.99 41.34 -26.55
C TRP A 796 -4.35 41.58 -27.91
N GLY A 797 -3.97 42.82 -28.17
CA GLY A 797 -3.19 43.10 -29.35
C GLY A 797 -2.68 44.53 -29.40
N LEU A 798 -1.95 44.80 -30.49
CA LEU A 798 -1.33 46.08 -30.76
C LEU A 798 -1.62 46.44 -32.20
N SER A 799 -2.04 47.69 -32.41
CA SER A 799 -2.17 48.25 -33.74
C SER A 799 -1.33 49.50 -33.89
N GLY A 800 -0.80 49.69 -35.09
CA GLY A 800 -0.07 50.88 -35.50
C GLY A 800 -0.63 51.36 -36.83
N GLY A 801 -0.82 52.67 -36.96
CA GLY A 801 -1.36 53.25 -38.18
C GLY A 801 -0.72 54.56 -38.54
N VAL A 802 -0.65 54.84 -39.84
CA VAL A 802 -0.19 56.12 -40.38
C VAL A 802 -1.30 56.67 -41.27
N GLU A 803 -1.63 57.94 -41.09
CA GLU A 803 -2.61 58.68 -41.88
C GLU A 803 -1.97 59.85 -42.60
N HIS A 804 -2.38 60.09 -43.85
CA HIS A 804 -2.04 61.25 -44.65
C HIS A 804 -3.27 62.13 -44.89
N ARG A 805 -3.16 63.41 -44.58
CA ARG A 805 -4.24 64.40 -44.74
C ARG A 805 -4.29 64.93 -46.17
N THR A 806 -5.49 64.93 -46.76
CA THR A 806 -5.78 65.52 -48.09
C THR A 806 -7.01 66.45 -48.02
N PRO A 807 -7.28 67.26 -49.06
CA PRO A 807 -8.49 68.10 -49.11
C PRO A 807 -9.81 67.33 -49.05
N ILE A 808 -9.80 66.04 -49.41
CA ILE A 808 -10.99 65.17 -49.40
C ILE A 808 -11.05 64.25 -48.16
N GLY A 809 -10.20 64.48 -47.16
CA GLY A 809 -10.11 63.68 -45.93
C GLY A 809 -8.75 63.03 -45.72
N ASN A 810 -8.63 62.25 -44.65
CA ASN A 810 -7.42 61.52 -44.31
C ASN A 810 -7.50 60.10 -44.86
N PHE A 811 -6.43 59.64 -45.52
CA PHE A 811 -6.25 58.24 -45.89
C PHE A 811 -5.25 57.59 -44.97
N GLY A 812 -5.56 56.40 -44.45
CA GLY A 812 -4.75 55.71 -43.47
C GLY A 812 -4.47 54.26 -43.82
N VAL A 813 -3.30 53.79 -43.44
CA VAL A 813 -2.94 52.37 -43.42
C VAL A 813 -2.75 51.96 -41.96
N THR A 814 -3.36 50.84 -41.57
CA THR A 814 -3.22 50.26 -40.22
C THR A 814 -2.69 48.83 -40.34
N ILE A 815 -1.71 48.48 -39.52
CA ILE A 815 -1.31 47.10 -39.26
C ILE A 815 -1.68 46.74 -37.81
N ALA A 816 -2.10 45.50 -37.58
CA ALA A 816 -2.36 45.01 -36.23
C ALA A 816 -1.88 43.57 -36.06
N TYR A 817 -1.36 43.27 -34.87
CA TYR A 817 -1.18 41.92 -34.36
C TYR A 817 -2.13 41.72 -33.19
N LEU A 818 -2.94 40.67 -33.26
CA LEU A 818 -4.02 40.37 -32.34
C LEU A 818 -3.89 38.90 -31.93
N SER A 819 -3.77 38.62 -30.64
CA SER A 819 -3.64 37.26 -30.10
C SER A 819 -4.77 36.99 -29.13
N GLY A 820 -5.43 35.84 -29.26
CA GLY A 820 -6.58 35.51 -28.44
C GLY A 820 -6.75 34.01 -28.25
N ARG A 821 -7.69 33.68 -27.37
CA ARG A 821 -8.05 32.32 -27.01
C ARG A 821 -9.55 32.17 -26.91
N ASP A 822 -10.06 31.06 -27.41
CA ASP A 822 -11.40 30.54 -27.21
C ASP A 822 -11.32 29.26 -26.38
N THR A 823 -12.13 29.15 -25.32
CA THR A 823 -12.29 27.91 -24.53
C THR A 823 -13.77 27.53 -24.51
N GLU A 824 -14.10 26.33 -24.99
CA GLU A 824 -15.47 25.89 -25.20
C GLU A 824 -15.88 24.78 -24.20
N GLY A 825 -17.07 24.93 -23.61
CA GLY A 825 -17.66 23.95 -22.71
C GLY A 825 -16.94 23.81 -21.36
N VAL A 826 -17.11 22.64 -20.72
CA VAL A 826 -16.50 22.29 -19.43
C VAL A 826 -15.27 21.37 -19.58
N ALA A 827 -15.04 20.88 -20.79
CA ALA A 827 -13.92 20.04 -21.16
C ALA A 827 -12.71 20.92 -21.54
N VAL A 828 -11.52 20.31 -21.62
CA VAL A 828 -10.41 20.98 -22.30
C VAL A 828 -10.70 20.94 -23.81
N ASN A 829 -11.29 22.01 -24.32
CA ASN A 829 -11.46 22.29 -25.73
C ASN A 829 -11.10 23.75 -25.98
N ARG A 830 -9.91 24.00 -26.50
CA ARG A 830 -9.30 25.32 -26.58
C ARG A 830 -8.78 25.59 -27.97
N VAL A 831 -9.03 26.78 -28.48
CA VAL A 831 -8.45 27.29 -29.73
C VAL A 831 -7.73 28.61 -29.44
N ASP A 832 -6.41 28.60 -29.53
CA ASP A 832 -5.58 29.79 -29.54
C ASP A 832 -5.52 30.33 -30.98
N HIS A 833 -5.47 31.65 -31.17
CA HIS A 833 -5.32 32.28 -32.48
C HIS A 833 -4.42 33.49 -32.47
N ASP A 834 -3.68 33.65 -33.56
CA ASP A 834 -2.89 34.83 -33.87
C ASP A 834 -3.34 35.43 -35.20
N GLN A 835 -3.69 36.72 -35.18
CA GLN A 835 -4.25 37.45 -36.29
C GLN A 835 -3.33 38.61 -36.67
N PHE A 836 -2.90 38.62 -37.94
CA PHE A 836 -2.19 39.73 -38.57
C PHE A 836 -3.13 40.45 -39.53
N GLU A 837 -3.50 41.68 -39.21
CA GLU A 837 -4.44 42.48 -39.99
C GLU A 837 -3.75 43.64 -40.71
N LEU A 838 -4.08 43.81 -42.00
CA LEU A 838 -3.74 45.00 -42.79
C LEU A 838 -5.04 45.69 -43.24
N ALA A 839 -5.15 46.98 -42.96
CA ALA A 839 -6.33 47.77 -43.28
C ALA A 839 -6.00 49.06 -44.00
N GLY A 840 -6.84 49.39 -44.99
CA GLY A 840 -6.95 50.72 -45.57
C GLY A 840 -8.15 51.45 -44.98
N SER A 841 -8.00 52.74 -44.70
CA SER A 841 -9.06 53.57 -44.14
C SER A 841 -9.10 54.95 -44.79
N TRP A 842 -10.29 55.53 -44.77
CA TRP A 842 -10.52 56.92 -45.15
C TRP A 842 -11.45 57.56 -44.11
N ARG A 843 -11.17 58.82 -43.73
CA ARG A 843 -12.08 59.61 -42.90
C ARG A 843 -12.14 61.07 -43.37
N GLY A 844 -13.35 61.61 -43.48
CA GLY A 844 -13.61 62.99 -43.88
C GLY A 844 -14.45 63.74 -42.84
N ARG A 845 -14.21 65.04 -42.69
CA ARG A 845 -15.00 65.93 -41.80
C ARG A 845 -15.34 67.23 -42.53
N TRP A 846 -16.61 67.59 -42.50
CA TRP A 846 -17.18 68.80 -43.09
C TRP A 846 -18.03 69.52 -42.04
N GLY A 847 -17.36 70.37 -41.24
CA GLY A 847 -17.98 71.01 -40.09
C GLY A 847 -18.39 70.01 -39.01
N GLY A 848 -19.68 69.99 -38.67
CA GLY A 848 -20.26 69.03 -37.73
C GLY A 848 -20.41 67.62 -38.30
N PHE A 849 -20.52 67.46 -39.62
CA PHE A 849 -20.70 66.15 -40.26
C PHE A 849 -19.36 65.47 -40.52
N ALA A 850 -19.28 64.16 -40.33
CA ALA A 850 -18.12 63.36 -40.65
C ALA A 850 -18.49 61.93 -41.03
N ALA A 851 -17.60 61.30 -41.80
CA ALA A 851 -17.74 59.95 -42.29
C ALA A 851 -16.39 59.23 -42.26
N SER A 852 -16.43 57.91 -42.07
CA SER A 852 -15.28 57.03 -42.25
C SER A 852 -15.67 55.76 -42.99
N ALA A 853 -14.69 55.21 -43.70
CA ALA A 853 -14.77 53.90 -44.33
C ALA A 853 -13.45 53.16 -44.07
N ARG A 854 -13.53 51.86 -43.83
CA ARG A 854 -12.37 50.98 -43.63
C ARG A 854 -12.64 49.63 -44.28
N GLY A 855 -11.62 49.09 -44.93
CA GLY A 855 -11.58 47.70 -45.40
C GLY A 855 -10.30 47.03 -44.94
N SER A 856 -10.38 45.79 -44.46
CA SER A 856 -9.21 45.03 -44.04
C SER A 856 -9.24 43.58 -44.48
N ALA A 857 -8.04 43.01 -44.56
CA ALA A 857 -7.83 41.58 -44.68
C ALA A 857 -6.86 41.14 -43.57
N ALA A 858 -7.16 40.00 -42.97
CA ALA A 858 -6.37 39.44 -41.90
C ALA A 858 -6.08 37.96 -42.15
N PHE A 859 -4.83 37.56 -41.94
CA PHE A 859 -4.41 36.17 -41.88
C PHE A 859 -4.46 35.73 -40.43
N VAL A 860 -5.11 34.60 -40.17
CA VAL A 860 -5.30 34.07 -38.81
C VAL A 860 -4.75 32.65 -38.77
N SER A 861 -3.82 32.39 -37.87
CA SER A 861 -3.38 31.02 -37.54
C SER A 861 -4.09 30.55 -36.28
N PHE A 862 -4.51 29.29 -36.27
CA PHE A 862 -5.24 28.66 -35.17
C PHE A 862 -4.50 27.44 -34.68
N ASP A 863 -4.39 27.31 -33.35
CA ASP A 863 -3.88 26.13 -32.66
C ASP A 863 -4.94 25.61 -31.69
N SER A 864 -5.39 24.38 -31.89
CA SER A 864 -6.38 23.73 -31.03
C SER A 864 -5.78 22.64 -30.16
N VAL A 865 -6.32 22.53 -28.95
CA VAL A 865 -6.11 21.41 -28.04
C VAL A 865 -7.46 20.92 -27.54
N ARG A 866 -7.69 19.62 -27.70
CA ARG A 866 -8.84 18.89 -27.15
C ARG A 866 -8.36 17.78 -26.25
N GLN A 867 -9.02 17.55 -25.12
CA GLN A 867 -8.69 16.46 -24.20
C GLN A 867 -9.95 15.68 -23.80
N PHE A 868 -9.85 14.36 -23.89
CA PHE A 868 -10.73 13.43 -23.22
C PHE A 868 -10.12 13.01 -21.89
N GLU A 869 -10.92 12.99 -20.83
CA GLU A 869 -10.58 12.48 -19.51
C GLU A 869 -11.75 11.67 -18.94
N GLY A 870 -11.45 10.42 -18.58
CA GLY A 870 -12.41 9.49 -17.97
C GLY A 870 -11.72 8.54 -17.00
N THR A 871 -12.50 7.66 -16.36
CA THR A 871 -12.00 6.68 -15.39
C THR A 871 -12.54 5.28 -15.67
N VAL A 872 -11.70 4.27 -15.45
CA VAL A 872 -12.08 2.85 -15.50
C VAL A 872 -11.62 2.21 -14.20
N GLY A 873 -12.57 1.91 -13.30
CA GLY A 873 -12.23 1.52 -11.94
C GLY A 873 -11.50 2.65 -11.21
N THR A 874 -10.22 2.43 -10.87
CA THR A 874 -9.35 3.45 -10.26
C THR A 874 -8.34 4.06 -11.24
N GLU A 875 -8.34 3.64 -12.50
CA GLU A 875 -7.39 4.12 -13.52
C GLU A 875 -7.95 5.32 -14.29
N THR A 876 -7.15 6.37 -14.46
CA THR A 876 -7.48 7.52 -15.31
C THR A 876 -7.12 7.23 -16.77
N VAL A 877 -8.05 7.51 -17.68
CA VAL A 877 -7.88 7.40 -19.13
C VAL A 877 -7.89 8.80 -19.72
N THR A 878 -6.79 9.19 -20.36
CA THR A 878 -6.66 10.49 -21.04
C THR A 878 -6.30 10.35 -22.51
N ARG A 879 -6.88 11.19 -23.38
CA ARG A 879 -6.45 11.38 -24.77
C ARG A 879 -6.35 12.87 -25.04
N ARG A 880 -5.33 13.30 -25.79
CA ARG A 880 -5.12 14.70 -26.12
C ARG A 880 -4.86 14.85 -27.62
N ALA A 881 -5.80 15.48 -28.31
CA ALA A 881 -5.73 15.81 -29.72
C ALA A 881 -5.29 17.26 -29.89
N ASN A 882 -4.38 17.51 -30.84
CA ASN A 882 -3.93 18.85 -31.21
C ASN A 882 -4.15 19.03 -32.71
N GLY A 883 -4.60 20.21 -33.14
CA GLY A 883 -4.80 20.51 -34.56
C GLY A 883 -4.45 21.95 -34.87
N ASP A 884 -3.81 22.17 -36.00
CA ASP A 884 -3.42 23.48 -36.52
C ASP A 884 -4.12 23.78 -37.86
N TRP A 885 -4.56 25.02 -38.05
CA TRP A 885 -5.11 25.47 -39.34
C TRP A 885 -4.99 26.97 -39.53
N ASN A 886 -5.23 27.41 -40.77
CA ASN A 886 -5.22 28.82 -41.12
C ASN A 886 -6.63 29.29 -41.50
N GLY A 887 -6.83 30.60 -41.41
CA GLY A 887 -8.02 31.26 -41.92
C GLY A 887 -7.75 32.67 -42.42
N THR A 888 -8.70 33.19 -43.17
CA THR A 888 -8.66 34.57 -43.69
C THR A 888 -9.93 35.31 -43.29
N LEU A 889 -9.75 36.44 -42.59
CA LEU A 889 -10.83 37.35 -42.20
C LEU A 889 -10.85 38.56 -43.13
N TYR A 890 -12.00 38.82 -43.74
CA TYR A 890 -12.27 40.04 -44.50
C TYR A 890 -13.22 40.93 -43.72
N THR A 891 -12.92 42.23 -43.66
CA THR A 891 -13.76 43.20 -42.99
C THR A 891 -14.06 44.41 -43.88
N GLY A 892 -15.27 44.93 -43.75
CA GLY A 892 -15.69 46.19 -44.34
C GLY A 892 -16.56 46.94 -43.35
N SER A 893 -16.21 48.20 -43.06
CA SER A 893 -16.94 49.03 -42.10
C SER A 893 -17.11 50.45 -42.62
N GLY A 894 -18.24 51.08 -42.32
CA GLY A 894 -18.51 52.48 -42.62
C GLY A 894 -19.28 53.14 -41.49
N THR A 895 -18.88 54.36 -41.12
CA THR A 895 -19.48 55.12 -40.01
C THR A 895 -19.79 56.54 -40.44
N LEU A 896 -20.97 57.03 -40.08
CA LEU A 896 -21.43 58.40 -40.28
C LEU A 896 -21.76 59.01 -38.92
N TRP A 897 -21.35 60.25 -38.69
CA TRP A 897 -21.72 60.96 -37.46
C TRP A 897 -21.87 62.45 -37.68
N TYR A 898 -22.71 63.08 -36.85
CA TYR A 898 -22.89 64.52 -36.83
C TYR A 898 -22.67 65.05 -35.42
N GLU A 899 -21.73 65.96 -35.23
CA GLU A 899 -21.37 66.53 -33.94
C GLU A 899 -21.99 67.92 -33.77
N HIS A 900 -22.81 68.07 -32.73
CA HIS A 900 -23.41 69.34 -32.32
C HIS A 900 -22.89 69.77 -30.94
N ARG A 901 -22.36 70.99 -30.83
CA ARG A 901 -21.75 71.52 -29.60
C ARG A 901 -22.62 72.64 -29.01
N VAL A 902 -22.97 72.51 -27.73
CA VAL A 902 -23.70 73.52 -26.94
C VAL A 902 -22.89 73.81 -25.67
N GLY A 903 -22.14 74.91 -25.68
CA GLY A 903 -21.22 75.26 -24.59
C GLY A 903 -20.12 74.20 -24.41
N ARG A 904 -20.08 73.58 -23.22
CA ARG A 904 -19.14 72.49 -22.88
C ARG A 904 -19.67 71.10 -23.25
N ILE A 905 -20.94 70.98 -23.63
CA ILE A 905 -21.58 69.70 -23.96
C ILE A 905 -21.53 69.48 -25.48
N THR A 906 -21.28 68.25 -25.90
CA THR A 906 -21.35 67.80 -27.29
C THR A 906 -22.31 66.62 -27.39
N LEU A 907 -23.19 66.64 -28.40
CA LEU A 907 -24.05 65.52 -28.77
C LEU A 907 -23.67 65.04 -30.17
N ARG A 908 -23.54 63.72 -30.33
CA ARG A 908 -23.05 63.08 -31.55
C ARG A 908 -23.84 61.82 -31.88
N PRO A 909 -24.95 61.91 -32.64
CA PRO A 909 -25.55 60.74 -33.28
C PRO A 909 -24.55 60.05 -34.23
N VAL A 910 -24.54 58.72 -34.20
CA VAL A 910 -23.66 57.84 -34.99
C VAL A 910 -24.50 56.74 -35.65
N LEU A 911 -24.24 56.51 -36.93
CA LEU A 911 -24.73 55.35 -37.69
C LEU A 911 -23.52 54.59 -38.22
N ALA A 912 -23.46 53.28 -38.01
CA ALA A 912 -22.39 52.44 -38.54
C ALA A 912 -22.93 51.17 -39.21
N ILE A 913 -22.18 50.62 -40.16
CA ILE A 913 -22.43 49.31 -40.76
C ILE A 913 -21.11 48.55 -40.81
N ASP A 914 -21.14 47.29 -40.37
CA ASP A 914 -19.96 46.43 -40.33
C ASP A 914 -20.28 45.07 -40.97
N TYR A 915 -19.36 44.59 -41.80
CA TYR A 915 -19.40 43.27 -42.41
C TYR A 915 -18.10 42.52 -42.11
N TYR A 916 -18.24 41.29 -41.62
CA TYR A 916 -17.15 40.37 -41.31
C TYR A 916 -17.37 39.05 -42.04
N ARG A 917 -16.31 38.49 -42.63
CA ARG A 917 -16.33 37.14 -43.20
C ARG A 917 -15.03 36.41 -42.91
N LEU A 918 -15.13 35.31 -42.18
CA LEU A 918 -14.04 34.40 -41.87
C LEU A 918 -14.17 33.14 -42.73
N ASN A 919 -13.12 32.78 -43.45
CA ASN A 919 -12.97 31.46 -44.04
C ASN A 919 -11.88 30.70 -43.27
N GLU A 920 -12.20 29.53 -42.75
CA GLU A 920 -11.28 28.63 -42.04
C GLU A 920 -11.00 27.41 -42.90
N ASP A 921 -9.72 27.03 -43.04
CA ASP A 921 -9.29 25.86 -43.80
C ASP A 921 -9.63 24.55 -43.07
N ALA A 922 -9.64 23.44 -43.82
CA ALA A 922 -9.78 22.10 -43.25
C ALA A 922 -8.53 21.68 -42.48
N TYR A 923 -8.68 20.84 -41.44
CA TYR A 923 -7.56 20.36 -40.64
C TYR A 923 -7.77 18.94 -40.11
N VAL A 924 -6.69 18.31 -39.67
CA VAL A 924 -6.67 16.98 -39.08
C VAL A 924 -5.96 17.06 -37.74
N GLU A 925 -6.63 16.61 -36.68
CA GLU A 925 -6.05 16.52 -35.35
C GLU A 925 -5.07 15.34 -35.25
N SER A 926 -4.13 15.42 -34.32
CA SER A 926 -3.16 14.37 -34.01
C SER A 926 -2.85 14.27 -32.50
N GLY A 927 -2.47 13.06 -32.07
CA GLY A 927 -2.01 12.76 -30.71
C GLY A 927 -3.06 12.11 -29.80
N GLY A 928 -4.34 12.13 -30.20
CA GLY A 928 -5.46 11.54 -29.48
C GLY A 928 -5.81 10.12 -29.89
N ASP A 929 -5.15 9.55 -30.90
CA ASP A 929 -5.42 8.26 -31.53
C ASP A 929 -6.75 8.19 -32.30
N ARG A 930 -6.97 7.09 -33.04
CA ARG A 930 -8.10 6.92 -33.97
C ARG A 930 -9.49 7.09 -33.36
N ALA A 931 -9.64 6.84 -32.06
CA ALA A 931 -10.92 6.99 -31.37
C ALA A 931 -11.25 8.45 -31.00
N PHE A 932 -10.27 9.37 -31.07
CA PHE A 932 -10.43 10.75 -30.62
C PHE A 932 -10.03 11.80 -31.66
N ASP A 933 -9.00 11.55 -32.48
CA ASP A 933 -8.51 12.47 -33.51
C ASP A 933 -9.58 12.73 -34.60
N LEU A 934 -9.91 13.99 -34.82
CA LEU A 934 -10.88 14.44 -35.83
C LEU A 934 -10.23 14.93 -37.12
N THR A 935 -10.87 14.66 -38.25
CA THR A 935 -10.71 15.41 -39.50
C THR A 935 -11.86 16.40 -39.62
N VAL A 936 -11.57 17.70 -39.64
CA VAL A 936 -12.54 18.79 -39.69
C VAL A 936 -12.47 19.49 -41.04
N ARG A 937 -13.61 19.67 -41.68
CA ARG A 937 -13.71 20.31 -43.01
C ARG A 937 -13.64 21.83 -42.89
N GLU A 938 -13.28 22.47 -44.01
CA GLU A 938 -13.33 23.93 -44.15
C GLU A 938 -14.71 24.47 -43.81
N ARG A 939 -14.76 25.65 -43.18
CA ARG A 939 -16.02 26.33 -42.83
C ARG A 939 -15.93 27.83 -43.08
N ARG A 940 -17.09 28.45 -43.29
CA ARG A 940 -17.22 29.88 -43.54
C ARG A 940 -18.27 30.49 -42.64
N SER A 941 -17.90 31.58 -41.97
CA SER A 941 -18.78 32.34 -41.09
C SER A 941 -18.82 33.80 -41.55
N ASP A 942 -19.99 34.42 -41.54
CA ASP A 942 -20.14 35.84 -41.89
C ASP A 942 -21.19 36.56 -41.03
N GLU A 943 -21.01 37.87 -40.90
CA GLU A 943 -21.92 38.74 -40.14
C GLU A 943 -22.00 40.12 -40.77
N LEU A 944 -23.21 40.57 -41.07
CA LEU A 944 -23.55 41.96 -41.41
C LEU A 944 -24.37 42.57 -40.27
N ALA A 945 -23.91 43.70 -39.74
CA ALA A 945 -24.60 44.40 -38.68
C ALA A 945 -24.66 45.92 -38.90
N GLY A 946 -25.74 46.52 -38.41
CA GLY A 946 -25.92 47.97 -38.37
C GLY A 946 -25.96 48.47 -36.93
N THR A 947 -25.34 49.62 -36.67
CA THR A 947 -25.31 50.27 -35.36
C THR A 947 -25.95 51.65 -35.45
N ALA A 948 -26.82 51.97 -34.50
CA ALA A 948 -27.33 53.32 -34.27
C ALA A 948 -27.11 53.71 -32.81
N SER A 949 -26.34 54.77 -32.57
CA SER A 949 -25.98 55.24 -31.23
C SER A 949 -25.95 56.77 -31.12
N VAL A 950 -25.94 57.27 -29.89
CA VAL A 950 -25.73 58.69 -29.58
C VAL A 950 -24.65 58.81 -28.52
N ALA A 951 -23.65 59.64 -28.78
CA ALA A 951 -22.61 59.99 -27.83
C ALA A 951 -22.82 61.39 -27.23
N ALA A 952 -22.70 61.49 -25.91
CA ALA A 952 -22.74 62.73 -25.15
C ALA A 952 -21.36 62.98 -24.51
N GLY A 953 -20.74 64.11 -24.84
CA GLY A 953 -19.40 64.48 -24.39
C GLY A 953 -19.37 65.76 -23.56
N LEU A 954 -18.52 65.78 -22.53
CA LEU A 954 -18.15 66.97 -21.76
C LEU A 954 -16.72 67.38 -22.12
N ASN A 955 -16.55 68.63 -22.56
CA ASN A 955 -15.27 69.20 -22.95
C ASN A 955 -14.70 70.09 -21.83
N PHE A 956 -13.41 69.93 -21.56
CA PHE A 956 -12.64 70.68 -20.57
C PHE A 956 -11.36 71.22 -21.21
N GLY A 957 -10.90 72.41 -20.78
CA GLY A 957 -9.72 73.07 -21.36
C GLY A 957 -9.90 73.50 -22.82
N GLY A 958 -8.86 74.11 -23.40
CA GLY A 958 -8.83 74.50 -24.82
C GLY A 958 -9.58 75.80 -25.14
N ASN A 959 -8.98 76.97 -24.88
CA ASN A 959 -9.48 78.26 -25.40
C ASN A 959 -8.54 78.87 -26.47
N ASN A 960 -7.31 78.39 -26.60
CA ASN A 960 -6.36 78.80 -27.64
C ASN A 960 -5.55 77.60 -28.18
N GLN A 961 -4.74 77.85 -29.22
CA GLN A 961 -4.01 76.84 -29.98
C GLN A 961 -2.92 76.05 -29.22
N PHE A 962 -2.55 76.46 -28.00
CA PHE A 962 -1.57 75.78 -27.14
C PHE A 962 -2.20 75.15 -25.88
N ASP A 963 -3.51 75.29 -25.69
CA ASP A 963 -4.19 74.82 -24.49
C ASP A 963 -4.50 73.31 -24.59
N GLN A 964 -4.22 72.59 -23.50
CA GLN A 964 -4.64 71.19 -23.34
C GLN A 964 -6.17 71.09 -23.43
N TRP A 965 -6.67 70.26 -24.35
CA TRP A 965 -8.08 69.91 -24.46
C TRP A 965 -8.32 68.50 -23.94
N SER A 966 -9.38 68.32 -23.16
CA SER A 966 -9.82 67.01 -22.69
C SER A 966 -11.31 66.82 -22.91
N ARG A 967 -11.73 65.59 -23.21
CA ARG A 967 -13.13 65.19 -23.34
C ARG A 967 -13.38 63.87 -22.65
N ILE A 968 -14.48 63.82 -21.91
CA ILE A 968 -15.09 62.57 -21.43
C ILE A 968 -16.39 62.40 -22.21
N GLU A 969 -16.57 61.25 -22.84
CA GLU A 969 -17.72 60.92 -23.69
C GLU A 969 -18.34 59.58 -23.28
N VAL A 970 -19.66 59.55 -23.21
CA VAL A 970 -20.45 58.33 -23.04
C VAL A 970 -21.30 58.13 -24.30
N GLU A 971 -21.22 56.97 -24.90
CA GLU A 971 -21.99 56.57 -26.08
C GLU A 971 -22.91 55.40 -25.74
N GLY A 972 -24.17 55.49 -26.12
CA GLY A 972 -25.16 54.43 -25.95
C GLY A 972 -25.97 54.21 -27.21
N GLY A 973 -26.27 52.95 -27.54
CA GLY A 973 -27.01 52.63 -28.75
C GLY A 973 -27.42 51.17 -28.88
N ARG A 974 -27.83 50.78 -30.08
CA ARG A 974 -28.18 49.41 -30.43
C ARG A 974 -27.39 48.97 -31.64
N ARG A 975 -26.82 47.77 -31.56
CA ARG A 975 -26.23 47.05 -32.69
C ARG A 975 -27.18 45.93 -33.09
N GLN A 976 -27.58 45.94 -34.36
CA GLN A 976 -28.56 45.03 -34.93
C GLN A 976 -27.86 44.08 -35.91
N HIS A 977 -27.99 42.77 -35.69
CA HIS A 977 -27.69 41.75 -36.69
C HIS A 977 -28.68 41.86 -37.85
N LEU A 978 -28.17 41.99 -39.07
CA LEU A 978 -28.97 42.19 -40.28
C LEU A 978 -28.97 40.96 -41.18
N ALA A 979 -27.81 40.33 -41.38
CA ALA A 979 -27.64 39.14 -42.22
C ALA A 979 -26.33 38.40 -41.88
N GLY A 980 -26.16 37.22 -42.47
CA GLY A 980 -24.99 36.35 -42.26
C GLY A 980 -25.27 35.23 -41.26
N ALA A 981 -24.46 34.18 -41.32
CA ALA A 981 -24.56 33.02 -40.45
C ALA A 981 -23.18 32.45 -40.10
N LEU A 982 -23.10 31.77 -38.96
CA LEU A 982 -21.91 31.00 -38.60
C LEU A 982 -21.83 29.71 -39.41
N GLY A 983 -20.61 29.29 -39.76
CA GLY A 983 -20.35 28.08 -40.53
C GLY A 983 -20.63 26.81 -39.73
N ARG A 984 -21.25 25.81 -40.37
CA ARG A 984 -21.47 24.48 -39.78
C ARG A 984 -20.15 23.74 -39.65
N THR A 985 -19.85 23.16 -38.49
CA THR A 985 -18.65 22.34 -38.29
C THR A 985 -18.94 20.91 -38.76
N THR A 986 -18.29 20.45 -39.82
CA THR A 986 -18.41 19.05 -40.27
C THR A 986 -17.12 18.30 -39.99
N ALA A 987 -17.20 17.23 -39.19
CA ALA A 987 -16.03 16.46 -38.75
C ALA A 987 -16.25 14.95 -38.89
N SER A 988 -15.16 14.16 -38.85
CA SER A 988 -15.18 12.70 -38.75
C SER A 988 -14.01 12.22 -37.89
N PHE A 989 -14.18 11.12 -37.16
CA PHE A 989 -13.07 10.45 -36.49
C PHE A 989 -12.26 9.66 -37.52
N GLY A 990 -11.01 10.05 -37.75
CA GLY A 990 -10.21 9.56 -38.88
C GLY A 990 -10.99 9.54 -40.20
N SER A 991 -11.05 8.39 -40.87
CA SER A 991 -11.80 8.19 -42.13
C SER A 991 -13.25 7.68 -41.93
N GLY A 992 -13.79 7.82 -40.72
CA GLY A 992 -15.14 7.36 -40.37
C GLY A 992 -16.28 8.21 -40.95
N THR A 993 -17.52 7.88 -40.56
CA THR A 993 -18.71 8.63 -40.98
C THR A 993 -18.68 10.06 -40.47
N ALA A 994 -18.89 11.02 -41.37
CA ALA A 994 -18.93 12.44 -41.02
C ALA A 994 -20.22 12.81 -40.28
N PHE A 995 -20.09 13.73 -39.32
CA PHE A 995 -21.20 14.37 -38.62
C PHE A 995 -21.07 15.90 -38.76
N THR A 996 -22.20 16.61 -38.65
CA THR A 996 -22.26 18.07 -38.79
C THR A 996 -22.92 18.69 -37.57
N LEU A 997 -22.21 19.64 -36.96
CA LEU A 997 -22.66 20.42 -35.82
C LEU A 997 -23.13 21.80 -36.27
N ASP A 998 -24.32 22.19 -35.81
CA ASP A 998 -24.91 23.49 -36.11
C ASP A 998 -24.49 24.53 -35.06
N PRO A 999 -23.93 25.68 -35.45
CA PRO A 999 -23.69 26.78 -34.52
C PRO A 999 -25.01 27.46 -34.14
N GLU A 1000 -24.99 28.23 -33.06
CA GLU A 1000 -26.11 29.10 -32.68
C GLU A 1000 -26.14 30.37 -33.54
N GLY A 1001 -27.34 30.89 -33.80
CA GLY A 1001 -27.52 32.17 -34.50
C GLY A 1001 -26.99 33.36 -33.70
N ARG A 1002 -26.67 34.45 -34.39
CA ARG A 1002 -26.15 35.70 -33.79
C ARG A 1002 -27.29 36.59 -33.30
N ASP A 1003 -27.19 37.08 -32.06
CA ASP A 1003 -28.18 37.98 -31.45
C ASP A 1003 -27.84 39.46 -31.70
N SER A 1004 -28.89 40.30 -31.72
CA SER A 1004 -28.79 41.77 -31.66
C SER A 1004 -28.77 42.25 -30.21
N GLY A 1005 -28.17 43.40 -29.93
CA GLY A 1005 -28.03 43.87 -28.55
C GLY A 1005 -27.81 45.38 -28.41
N TRP A 1006 -27.84 45.86 -27.17
CA TRP A 1006 -27.41 47.22 -26.86
C TRP A 1006 -25.88 47.32 -26.87
N MET A 1007 -25.37 48.53 -27.08
CA MET A 1007 -23.95 48.84 -26.93
C MET A 1007 -23.78 50.09 -26.08
N GLY A 1008 -22.70 50.12 -25.30
CA GLY A 1008 -22.28 51.26 -24.49
C GLY A 1008 -20.77 51.45 -24.58
N LYS A 1009 -20.30 52.69 -24.68
CA LYS A 1009 -18.87 53.03 -24.65
C LYS A 1009 -18.63 54.21 -23.74
N VAL A 1010 -17.53 54.18 -23.01
CA VAL A 1010 -17.00 55.33 -22.27
C VAL A 1010 -15.62 55.63 -22.80
N ARG A 1011 -15.38 56.88 -23.19
CA ARG A 1011 -14.14 57.33 -23.79
C ARG A 1011 -13.62 58.58 -23.10
N ALA A 1012 -12.33 58.60 -22.79
CA ALA A 1012 -11.61 59.77 -22.32
C ALA A 1012 -10.52 60.13 -23.33
N ILE A 1013 -10.41 61.40 -23.67
CA ILE A 1013 -9.44 61.92 -24.62
C ILE A 1013 -8.78 63.14 -24.00
N THR A 1014 -7.45 63.26 -24.12
CA THR A 1014 -6.72 64.45 -23.71
C THR A 1014 -5.51 64.67 -24.61
N GLY A 1015 -5.15 65.91 -24.88
CA GLY A 1015 -3.95 66.20 -25.67
C GLY A 1015 -3.82 67.66 -26.10
N ALA A 1016 -2.67 67.92 -26.71
CA ALA A 1016 -2.32 69.14 -27.43
C ALA A 1016 -2.29 68.83 -28.95
N PRO A 1017 -2.10 69.82 -29.85
CA PRO A 1017 -2.12 69.62 -31.30
C PRO A 1017 -1.15 68.53 -31.82
N GLU A 1018 -0.03 68.31 -31.13
CA GLU A 1018 1.05 67.42 -31.54
C GLU A 1018 0.89 65.99 -31.00
N VAL A 1019 0.34 65.85 -29.79
CA VAL A 1019 0.20 64.57 -29.10
C VAL A 1019 -1.14 64.45 -28.39
N ARG A 1020 -1.84 63.35 -28.65
CA ARG A 1020 -3.12 63.00 -28.03
C ARG A 1020 -3.09 61.59 -27.46
N LEU A 1021 -3.60 61.47 -26.25
CA LEU A 1021 -3.90 60.21 -25.60
C LEU A 1021 -5.41 60.01 -25.53
N SER A 1022 -5.87 58.79 -25.80
CA SER A 1022 -7.26 58.41 -25.59
C SER A 1022 -7.36 57.02 -24.97
N GLY A 1023 -8.39 56.81 -24.18
CA GLY A 1023 -8.79 55.50 -23.65
C GLY A 1023 -10.27 55.28 -23.89
N GLU A 1024 -10.65 54.06 -24.25
CA GLU A 1024 -12.05 53.64 -24.41
C GLU A 1024 -12.27 52.28 -23.76
N VAL A 1025 -13.40 52.14 -23.07
CA VAL A 1025 -13.96 50.86 -22.68
C VAL A 1025 -15.36 50.75 -23.30
N GLY A 1026 -15.60 49.65 -24.00
CA GLY A 1026 -16.86 49.33 -24.64
C GLY A 1026 -17.48 48.05 -24.07
N ALA A 1027 -18.80 48.04 -23.98
CA ALA A 1027 -19.61 46.89 -23.63
C ALA A 1027 -20.71 46.70 -24.68
N GLU A 1028 -20.92 45.47 -25.12
CA GLU A 1028 -21.92 45.11 -26.12
C GLU A 1028 -22.67 43.87 -25.68
N GLN A 1029 -24.00 43.93 -25.63
CA GLN A 1029 -24.80 42.76 -25.35
C GLN A 1029 -24.76 41.80 -26.54
N ARG A 1030 -24.34 40.56 -26.28
CA ARG A 1030 -24.25 39.49 -27.28
C ARG A 1030 -24.66 38.17 -26.65
N LEU A 1031 -25.52 37.43 -27.34
CA LEU A 1031 -25.86 36.04 -26.99
C LEU A 1031 -26.31 35.83 -25.53
N GLY A 1032 -26.93 36.86 -24.94
CA GLY A 1032 -27.41 36.84 -23.56
C GLY A 1032 -26.38 37.30 -22.51
N ASP A 1033 -25.17 37.65 -22.92
CA ASP A 1033 -24.08 38.15 -22.07
C ASP A 1033 -23.51 39.49 -22.59
N VAL A 1034 -22.43 39.98 -21.98
CA VAL A 1034 -21.75 41.24 -22.34
C VAL A 1034 -20.34 40.95 -22.87
N ALA A 1035 -20.09 41.34 -24.12
CA ALA A 1035 -18.75 41.42 -24.68
C ALA A 1035 -18.10 42.77 -24.31
N LEU A 1036 -16.90 42.71 -23.75
CA LEU A 1036 -16.10 43.85 -23.34
C LEU A 1036 -14.95 44.08 -24.31
N SER A 1037 -14.62 45.35 -24.51
CA SER A 1037 -13.44 45.77 -25.25
C SER A 1037 -12.80 46.96 -24.54
N ALA A 1038 -11.48 47.04 -24.59
CA ALA A 1038 -10.72 48.16 -24.07
C ALA A 1038 -9.62 48.52 -25.05
N ARG A 1039 -9.36 49.82 -25.20
CA ARG A 1039 -8.21 50.31 -25.95
C ARG A 1039 -7.63 51.56 -25.30
N ALA A 1040 -6.33 51.74 -25.48
CA ALA A 1040 -5.68 53.03 -25.26
C ALA A 1040 -4.95 53.40 -26.55
N ALA A 1041 -5.09 54.63 -27.03
CA ALA A 1041 -4.43 55.08 -28.26
C ALA A 1041 -3.60 56.33 -28.02
N LEU A 1042 -2.34 56.28 -28.46
CA LEU A 1042 -1.46 57.43 -28.62
C LEU A 1042 -1.51 57.88 -30.08
N GLN A 1043 -1.79 59.15 -30.31
CA GLN A 1043 -1.80 59.75 -31.64
C GLN A 1043 -0.81 60.91 -31.67
N ILE A 1044 0.05 60.93 -32.68
CA ILE A 1044 1.10 61.93 -32.88
C ILE A 1044 0.89 62.59 -34.24
N ALA A 1045 0.88 63.91 -34.29
CA ALA A 1045 0.94 64.67 -35.54
C ALA A 1045 2.41 64.97 -35.87
N LEU A 1046 2.80 64.78 -37.14
CA LEU A 1046 4.15 65.01 -37.66
C LEU A 1046 4.16 66.04 -38.78
#